data_AF-A0A2K3JIT1-F1
#
_entry.id   AF-A0A2K3JIT1-F1
#
_cell.length_a   1.000
_cell.length_b   1.000
_cell.length_c   1.000
_cell.angle_alpha   90.00
_cell.angle_beta   90.00
_cell.angle_gamma   90.00
#
_symmetry.space_group_name_H-M   'P 1'
#
loop_
_entity.id
_entity.type
_entity.pdbx_description
1 polymer ?
#
loop_
_entity_poly.entity_id
_entity_poly.type
_entity_poly.pdbx_seq_one_letter_code
_entity_poly.pdbx_strand_id
1 'polypeptide(L)'
;MKKTVICFCACMLLILGTAQFPVGGSISQPLIQTPTESATDGYLDVTFTADEYTMTYLADGSLEIHMSDYGNLLIPKHSMLPTKTFFIGLPPGCIATSTELLSEKTIELPGTYTLRNAPVMDSDDDTQDPNDDTESEPAEAYPPTIYEYLGMSQLRKYSLAMIRFSPMTYIPTSGSLFLHEHITIRIYYTVVETLSDVLLSDTAMDDIAAEVIYNYDSICTYYTATEPLRQPYDYVIITTSSLASSVMGFFTWKTTIGYNVNIVTLTWILTNYPASDTQKSIRDFLVANYASWGIKYVLIVGTHASIPMRTCYPDPTNHNNDGTHDIPTDYYYADLTGNWDSDGDGFYGEKNQDSVDFTPEVFVGRIPSDSSSTVPSITLKIQQFEQNAYTGWKKNAMLLGAIYNFANEDNLGNPRLDGAEVMEKCRTNLLSGFTITTMYEKQGYSQCPYTCTYPLNNANIITQWSGTAGWGIVNWAAHGLSTSASRKVWNTDDGDGVPENNGEIIWPIMIQNTNTPGFNNNQPPIVFAASCYVSHPETTNNLGASLLTNGAAAFIGAARVSYASSFWTQPSHGGHGTICYDFTDRIANKNEDCGHALYNAKQYVYNTYPWNLWQDNANMYNFNLYGDPAMAMNLAPGKPGQPTGPTTGITGFSYTYSTVASDPTADKLRYGWDWNGDGIVDQWDDNNGNYYTSGIPVSITHVFTTQGTFNIQVKAEDIYGKQGAFSPQLTVVITQNQPPTKPSKPSGPTSGTVGTSYTYSTNASDPESYTVAYGWDWDGDGTVDQWDDNNGNYYPSGQTISTSHTWSSKGTYTIKVKAKDIHGNEGTWSDPLPVTMPLSYKTPFMNLLEKLCQWFEYRFPLLYNLLGI
;
A
#
# COMPACT_ATOMS: atom_id res chain seq x y z
N MET A 1 46.02 -9.29 30.21
CA MET A 1 46.22 -9.22 31.68
C MET A 1 45.43 -8.02 32.21
N LYS A 2 44.44 -8.27 33.08
CA LYS A 2 43.67 -7.34 33.97
C LYS A 2 42.74 -6.32 33.28
N LYS A 3 41.40 -6.52 33.27
CA LYS A 3 40.36 -6.43 34.35
C LYS A 3 39.95 -4.98 34.66
N THR A 4 38.75 -4.51 34.28
CA THR A 4 37.42 -4.60 34.95
C THR A 4 37.12 -3.32 35.74
N VAL A 5 35.95 -2.69 35.54
CA VAL A 5 34.91 -2.34 36.56
C VAL A 5 33.73 -1.63 35.85
N ILE A 6 32.54 -2.25 35.89
CA ILE A 6 31.24 -1.57 35.81
C ILE A 6 30.52 -1.86 37.13
N CYS A 7 29.96 -0.81 37.73
CA CYS A 7 29.39 -0.77 39.06
C CYS A 7 27.92 -1.20 39.03
N PHE A 8 27.55 -2.12 39.93
CA PHE A 8 26.17 -2.47 40.27
C PHE A 8 25.86 -1.90 41.65
N CYS A 9 24.79 -1.12 41.79
CA CYS A 9 24.20 -0.78 43.09
C CYS A 9 22.83 -1.45 43.19
N ALA A 10 22.69 -2.27 44.23
CA ALA A 10 21.47 -2.95 44.64
C ALA A 10 20.66 -2.06 45.60
N CYS A 11 19.33 -2.12 45.52
CA CYS A 11 18.44 -1.84 46.64
C CYS A 11 17.31 -2.89 46.64
N MET A 12 17.08 -3.43 47.84
CA MET A 12 16.09 -4.45 48.22
C MET A 12 14.65 -4.02 47.95
N LEU A 13 13.80 -4.98 47.53
CA LEU A 13 12.40 -5.04 47.96
C LEU A 13 11.96 -6.50 48.12
N LEU A 14 11.21 -6.74 49.20
CA LEU A 14 10.81 -8.03 49.74
C LEU A 14 9.88 -8.83 48.82
N ILE A 15 10.06 -10.16 48.86
CA ILE A 15 9.23 -11.19 48.25
C ILE A 15 7.92 -11.35 49.03
N LEU A 16 6.78 -11.23 48.35
CA LEU A 16 5.55 -11.99 48.64
C LEU A 16 4.92 -12.42 47.31
N GLY A 17 4.57 -13.70 47.22
CA GLY A 17 4.38 -14.51 46.01
C GLY A 17 3.52 -13.92 44.89
N THR A 18 4.05 -13.99 43.66
CA THR A 18 3.29 -13.95 42.42
C THR A 18 3.29 -15.34 41.80
N ALA A 19 2.09 -15.81 41.44
CA ALA A 19 1.91 -17.00 40.61
C ALA A 19 2.59 -16.77 39.25
N GLN A 20 3.27 -17.80 38.74
CA GLN A 20 3.80 -17.81 37.39
C GLN A 20 2.65 -17.68 36.39
N PHE A 21 2.62 -16.58 35.65
CA PHE A 21 1.87 -16.51 34.40
C PHE A 21 2.71 -17.17 33.29
N PRO A 22 2.14 -18.04 32.45
CA PRO A 22 2.86 -18.60 31.32
C PRO A 22 3.09 -17.49 30.29
N VAL A 23 4.37 -17.24 30.01
CA VAL A 23 4.83 -16.48 28.85
C VAL A 23 4.77 -17.41 27.64
N GLY A 24 4.13 -16.95 26.56
CA GLY A 24 4.30 -17.49 25.22
C GLY A 24 3.11 -18.32 24.71
N GLY A 25 2.10 -17.65 24.17
CA GLY A 25 1.16 -18.23 23.22
C GLY A 25 1.46 -17.68 21.83
N SER A 26 1.98 -18.51 20.94
CA SER A 26 1.97 -18.24 19.51
C SER A 26 0.51 -18.22 19.03
N ILE A 27 0.11 -17.17 18.33
CA ILE A 27 -1.18 -17.05 17.65
C ILE A 27 -1.26 -18.19 16.63
N SER A 28 -2.07 -19.22 16.91
CA SER A 28 -2.42 -20.24 15.92
C SER A 28 -3.64 -19.75 15.16
N GLN A 29 -3.52 -19.57 13.84
CA GLN A 29 -4.69 -19.36 12.99
C GLN A 29 -5.71 -20.51 13.17
N PRO A 30 -7.03 -20.22 13.14
CA PRO A 30 -8.05 -21.23 13.31
C PRO A 30 -7.99 -22.28 12.18
N LEU A 31 -8.28 -23.54 12.55
CA LEU A 31 -8.47 -24.63 11.60
C LEU A 31 -9.77 -24.40 10.82
N ILE A 32 -9.65 -23.93 9.58
CA ILE A 32 -10.77 -23.83 8.65
C ILE A 32 -10.94 -25.18 7.94
N GLN A 33 -12.15 -25.74 7.97
CA GLN A 33 -12.49 -26.87 7.10
C GLN A 33 -12.72 -26.34 5.68
N THR A 34 -12.01 -26.91 4.70
CA THR A 34 -12.15 -26.55 3.28
C THR A 34 -13.61 -26.69 2.81
N PRO A 35 -14.14 -25.71 2.05
CA PRO A 35 -15.43 -25.81 1.37
C PRO A 35 -15.59 -27.16 0.66
N THR A 36 -16.72 -27.84 0.87
CA THR A 36 -17.03 -29.06 0.13
C THR A 36 -17.32 -28.72 -1.33
N GLU A 37 -16.47 -29.17 -2.25
CA GLU A 37 -16.68 -29.04 -3.69
C GLU A 37 -18.01 -29.70 -4.11
N SER A 38 -18.77 -29.00 -4.95
CA SER A 38 -19.92 -29.49 -5.73
C SER A 38 -21.35 -29.36 -5.16
N ALA A 39 -21.62 -28.58 -4.12
CA ALA A 39 -22.99 -28.30 -3.69
C ALA A 39 -23.37 -26.82 -3.93
N THR A 40 -24.60 -26.59 -4.42
CA THR A 40 -25.22 -25.25 -4.47
C THR A 40 -25.30 -24.62 -3.08
N ASP A 41 -25.39 -25.46 -2.05
CA ASP A 41 -25.41 -25.07 -0.64
C ASP A 41 -24.18 -25.62 0.07
N GLY A 42 -23.47 -24.79 0.82
CA GLY A 42 -22.30 -25.15 1.60
C GLY A 42 -22.33 -24.56 3.01
N TYR A 43 -21.28 -24.81 3.77
CA TYR A 43 -21.07 -24.15 5.05
C TYR A 43 -19.59 -23.89 5.31
N LEU A 44 -19.33 -22.92 6.17
CA LEU A 44 -18.01 -22.59 6.69
C LEU A 44 -18.08 -22.53 8.21
N ASP A 45 -17.17 -23.24 8.88
CA ASP A 45 -17.02 -23.15 10.34
C ASP A 45 -15.93 -22.11 10.66
N VAL A 46 -16.29 -21.13 11.49
CA VAL A 46 -15.41 -20.02 11.88
C VAL A 46 -15.31 -19.99 13.39
N THR A 47 -14.08 -19.95 13.91
CA THR A 47 -13.83 -19.80 15.34
C THR A 47 -13.32 -18.41 15.64
N PHE A 48 -13.98 -17.73 16.57
CA PHE A 48 -13.55 -16.45 17.15
C PHE A 48 -12.96 -16.70 18.52
N THR A 49 -11.89 -15.99 18.85
CA THR A 49 -11.22 -16.05 20.15
C THR A 49 -11.22 -14.65 20.76
N ALA A 50 -11.56 -14.56 22.04
CA ALA A 50 -11.45 -13.30 22.78
C ALA A 50 -9.97 -12.92 22.93
N ASP A 51 -9.66 -11.65 22.68
CA ASP A 51 -8.30 -11.13 22.83
C ASP A 51 -7.99 -10.75 24.28
N GLU A 52 -6.72 -10.39 24.52
CA GLU A 52 -6.29 -9.89 25.83
C GLU A 52 -7.11 -8.67 26.24
N TYR A 53 -7.57 -8.65 27.49
CA TYR A 53 -8.38 -7.57 28.04
C TYR A 53 -7.81 -7.01 29.34
N THR A 54 -8.17 -5.77 29.61
CA THR A 54 -7.86 -5.05 30.84
C THR A 54 -9.15 -4.47 31.42
N MET A 55 -9.22 -4.40 32.75
CA MET A 55 -10.35 -3.85 33.49
C MET A 55 -9.86 -2.66 34.31
N THR A 56 -10.42 -1.48 34.04
CA THR A 56 -10.04 -0.23 34.69
C THR A 56 -11.22 0.34 35.47
N TYR A 57 -11.04 0.55 36.77
CA TYR A 57 -12.03 1.25 37.58
C TYR A 57 -11.92 2.76 37.39
N LEU A 58 -13.06 3.39 37.15
CA LEU A 58 -13.21 4.82 37.03
C LEU A 58 -13.42 5.49 38.39
N ALA A 59 -13.30 6.81 38.43
CA ALA A 59 -13.42 7.60 39.66
C ALA A 59 -14.81 7.50 40.32
N ASP A 60 -15.85 7.21 39.54
CA ASP A 60 -17.22 6.98 40.02
C ASP A 60 -17.46 5.54 40.52
N GLY A 61 -16.45 4.67 40.43
CA GLY A 61 -16.51 3.27 40.84
C GLY A 61 -17.03 2.32 39.76
N SER A 62 -17.43 2.83 38.59
CA SER A 62 -17.78 1.99 37.45
C SER A 62 -16.54 1.35 36.83
N LEU A 63 -16.73 0.23 36.14
CA LEU A 63 -15.68 -0.52 35.46
C LEU A 63 -15.77 -0.32 33.95
N GLU A 64 -14.63 0.02 33.36
CA GLU A 64 -14.45 0.02 31.91
C GLU A 64 -13.55 -1.14 31.50
N ILE A 65 -13.94 -1.80 30.41
CA ILE A 65 -13.23 -2.96 29.88
C ILE A 65 -12.65 -2.58 28.52
N HIS A 66 -11.35 -2.80 28.36
CA HIS A 66 -10.67 -2.63 27.09
C HIS A 66 -10.10 -3.97 26.65
N MET A 67 -10.48 -4.42 25.45
CA MET A 67 -9.93 -5.62 24.82
C MET A 67 -9.13 -5.22 23.57
N SER A 68 -7.92 -5.76 23.43
CA SER A 68 -7.03 -5.45 22.31
C SER A 68 -7.69 -5.79 20.97
N ASP A 69 -7.59 -4.89 19.99
CA ASP A 69 -8.19 -5.01 18.64
C ASP A 69 -9.72 -5.11 18.58
N TYR A 70 -10.43 -4.84 19.68
CA TYR A 70 -11.89 -4.72 19.76
C TYR A 70 -12.28 -3.26 20.00
N GLY A 71 -13.47 -2.90 19.52
CA GLY A 71 -14.15 -1.68 19.94
C GLY A 71 -15.17 -1.97 21.02
N ASN A 72 -16.25 -1.19 21.06
CA ASN A 72 -17.30 -1.35 22.06
C ASN A 72 -18.69 -1.21 21.46
N LEU A 73 -19.65 -1.94 22.02
CA LEU A 73 -21.06 -1.63 21.82
C LEU A 73 -21.36 -0.29 22.52
N LEU A 74 -21.84 0.68 21.75
CA LEU A 74 -22.12 2.02 22.23
C LEU A 74 -23.61 2.35 22.25
N ILE A 75 -24.47 1.34 22.37
CA ILE A 75 -25.92 1.53 22.47
C ILE A 75 -26.19 2.44 23.68
N PRO A 76 -26.75 3.66 23.48
CA PRO A 76 -26.92 4.63 24.56
C PRO A 76 -27.61 4.02 25.79
N LYS A 77 -27.18 4.43 26.98
CA LYS A 77 -27.65 3.94 28.30
C LYS A 77 -27.38 2.48 28.64
N HIS A 78 -26.83 1.67 27.73
CA HIS A 78 -26.44 0.29 28.01
C HIS A 78 -24.98 0.18 28.45
N SER A 79 -24.61 -0.91 29.11
CA SER A 79 -23.24 -1.14 29.58
C SER A 79 -22.27 -1.26 28.40
N MET A 80 -21.18 -0.50 28.43
CA MET A 80 -20.18 -0.51 27.36
C MET A 80 -19.39 -1.82 27.42
N LEU A 81 -19.51 -2.64 26.37
CA LEU A 81 -18.88 -3.97 26.28
C LEU A 81 -18.04 -4.11 25.01
N PRO A 82 -16.88 -4.81 25.07
CA PRO A 82 -16.07 -5.05 23.90
C PRO A 82 -16.82 -5.77 22.77
N THR A 83 -16.60 -5.34 21.53
CA THR A 83 -17.18 -5.97 20.34
C THR A 83 -16.32 -5.74 19.10
N LYS A 84 -16.43 -6.63 18.12
CA LYS A 84 -15.76 -6.50 16.82
C LYS A 84 -16.60 -7.13 15.73
N THR A 85 -16.67 -6.45 14.59
CA THR A 85 -17.27 -6.98 13.37
C THR A 85 -16.18 -7.56 12.46
N PHE A 86 -16.36 -8.82 12.06
CA PHE A 86 -15.48 -9.56 11.18
C PHE A 86 -16.12 -9.73 9.80
N PHE A 87 -15.38 -9.42 8.74
CA PHE A 87 -15.75 -9.72 7.37
C PHE A 87 -15.27 -11.13 7.01
N ILE A 88 -16.20 -12.07 6.92
CA ILE A 88 -15.90 -13.46 6.55
C ILE A 88 -16.11 -13.63 5.04
N GLY A 89 -15.04 -13.92 4.31
CA GLY A 89 -15.11 -14.23 2.89
C GLY A 89 -15.78 -15.58 2.62
N LEU A 90 -16.77 -15.56 1.72
CA LEU A 90 -17.46 -16.73 1.21
C LEU A 90 -16.93 -17.10 -0.19
N PRO A 91 -17.24 -18.29 -0.75
CA PRO A 91 -16.89 -18.58 -2.13
C PRO A 91 -17.55 -17.61 -3.13
N PRO A 92 -17.01 -17.47 -4.36
CA PRO A 92 -17.52 -16.54 -5.36
C PRO A 92 -19.03 -16.66 -5.60
N GLY A 93 -19.72 -15.52 -5.60
CA GLY A 93 -21.14 -15.42 -5.92
C GLY A 93 -22.06 -16.06 -4.86
N CYS A 94 -21.56 -16.29 -3.65
CA CYS A 94 -22.34 -16.83 -2.55
C CYS A 94 -22.98 -15.74 -1.69
N ILE A 95 -24.14 -16.07 -1.12
CA ILE A 95 -24.72 -15.35 0.02
C ILE A 95 -24.82 -16.27 1.23
N ALA A 96 -24.67 -15.72 2.44
CA ALA A 96 -24.98 -16.44 3.66
C ALA A 96 -26.51 -16.54 3.84
N THR A 97 -26.98 -17.74 4.15
CA THR A 97 -28.41 -18.05 4.32
C THR A 97 -28.82 -18.16 5.78
N SER A 98 -27.92 -18.61 6.65
CA SER A 98 -28.14 -18.70 8.10
C SER A 98 -26.83 -18.90 8.85
N THR A 99 -26.86 -18.69 10.17
CA THR A 99 -25.73 -18.99 11.06
C THR A 99 -26.17 -19.84 12.26
N GLU A 100 -25.26 -20.62 12.81
CA GLU A 100 -25.51 -21.51 13.96
C GLU A 100 -24.30 -21.52 14.91
N LEU A 101 -24.53 -21.36 16.22
CA LEU A 101 -23.50 -21.56 17.23
C LEU A 101 -23.24 -23.06 17.43
N LEU A 102 -22.05 -23.53 17.11
CA LEU A 102 -21.67 -24.94 17.26
C LEU A 102 -21.07 -25.23 18.63
N SER A 103 -20.23 -24.33 19.12
CA SER A 103 -19.58 -24.50 20.42
C SER A 103 -19.17 -23.17 21.04
N GLU A 104 -19.05 -23.17 22.36
CA GLU A 104 -18.73 -22.00 23.17
C GLU A 104 -17.93 -22.48 24.39
N LYS A 105 -16.88 -21.74 24.74
CA LYS A 105 -16.19 -21.88 26.03
C LYS A 105 -16.31 -20.59 26.82
N THR A 106 -16.96 -20.67 27.98
CA THR A 106 -17.30 -19.51 28.79
C THR A 106 -16.81 -19.65 30.22
N ILE A 107 -16.30 -18.56 30.76
CA ILE A 107 -15.90 -18.44 32.15
C ILE A 107 -16.65 -17.27 32.80
N GLU A 108 -17.17 -17.48 34.01
CA GLU A 108 -17.65 -16.37 34.84
C GLU A 108 -16.44 -15.69 35.49
N LEU A 109 -16.32 -14.38 35.32
CA LEU A 109 -15.29 -13.59 35.95
C LEU A 109 -15.67 -13.36 37.43
N PRO A 110 -14.80 -13.72 38.39
CA PRO A 110 -15.15 -13.68 39.81
C PRO A 110 -15.37 -12.24 40.29
N GLY A 111 -16.58 -11.92 40.74
CA GLY A 111 -16.89 -10.60 41.31
C GLY A 111 -18.33 -10.15 41.08
N THR A 112 -18.60 -8.92 41.51
CA THR A 112 -19.82 -8.18 41.17
C THR A 112 -19.37 -6.83 40.64
N TYR A 113 -19.80 -6.51 39.44
CA TYR A 113 -19.33 -5.35 38.70
C TYR A 113 -20.47 -4.36 38.46
N THR A 114 -20.10 -3.11 38.27
CA THR A 114 -20.97 -2.08 37.72
C THR A 114 -20.22 -1.53 36.52
N LEU A 115 -20.65 -1.91 35.32
CA LEU A 115 -19.97 -1.45 34.11
C LEU A 115 -20.31 0.01 33.83
N ARG A 116 -19.39 0.71 33.18
CA ARG A 116 -19.63 2.05 32.64
C ARG A 116 -20.66 1.94 31.52
N ASN A 117 -21.68 2.79 31.52
CA ASN A 117 -22.63 2.86 30.41
C ASN A 117 -22.00 3.57 29.20
N ALA A 118 -22.43 3.19 28.00
CA ALA A 118 -22.08 3.86 26.77
C ALA A 118 -22.50 5.34 26.81
N PRO A 119 -21.69 6.24 26.23
CA PRO A 119 -22.03 7.65 26.15
C PRO A 119 -23.28 7.86 25.29
N VAL A 120 -24.13 8.84 25.65
CA VAL A 120 -25.24 9.27 24.79
C VAL A 120 -24.69 10.06 23.59
N MET A 121 -25.47 10.14 22.51
CA MET A 121 -25.10 10.93 21.33
C MET A 121 -25.31 12.42 21.57
N ASP A 122 -24.63 13.27 20.79
CA ASP A 122 -24.70 14.73 20.88
C ASP A 122 -24.62 15.38 19.49
N SER A 123 -25.34 16.50 19.27
CA SER A 123 -25.37 17.24 18.00
C SER A 123 -25.81 18.71 18.16
N ASP A 124 -25.51 19.55 17.16
CA ASP A 124 -25.79 21.00 17.20
C ASP A 124 -27.28 21.37 17.09
N ASP A 125 -28.13 20.47 16.61
CA ASP A 125 -29.55 20.74 16.33
C ASP A 125 -30.48 20.04 17.35
N ASP A 126 -30.09 20.06 18.63
CA ASP A 126 -30.70 19.34 19.75
C ASP A 126 -32.22 19.60 19.91
N THR A 127 -33.01 18.97 19.04
CA THR A 127 -34.18 18.22 19.45
C THR A 127 -33.71 16.77 19.59
N GLN A 128 -33.12 16.41 20.73
CA GLN A 128 -33.10 15.03 21.21
C GLN A 128 -34.43 14.40 20.82
N ASP A 129 -34.43 13.46 19.88
CA ASP A 129 -35.64 12.70 19.61
C ASP A 129 -35.98 12.05 20.95
N PRO A 130 -37.14 12.33 21.55
CA PRO A 130 -37.54 11.71 22.81
C PRO A 130 -37.53 10.17 22.74
N ASN A 131 -37.43 9.56 21.55
CA ASN A 131 -37.25 8.12 21.34
C ASN A 131 -35.79 7.61 21.44
N ASP A 132 -34.78 8.42 21.10
CA ASP A 132 -33.35 8.04 21.17
C ASP A 132 -32.88 7.71 22.59
N ASP A 133 -33.66 8.14 23.58
CA ASP A 133 -33.36 8.04 25.00
C ASP A 133 -34.33 7.10 25.75
N THR A 134 -35.14 6.29 25.03
CA THR A 134 -36.19 5.43 25.65
C THR A 134 -35.73 4.06 26.10
N GLU A 135 -34.58 3.56 25.63
CA GLU A 135 -34.08 2.27 26.07
C GLU A 135 -33.42 2.37 27.45
N SER A 136 -33.84 1.48 28.36
CA SER A 136 -33.23 1.30 29.67
C SER A 136 -32.36 0.06 29.64
N GLU A 137 -31.21 0.11 30.34
CA GLU A 137 -30.35 -1.06 30.55
C GLU A 137 -31.17 -2.34 30.82
N PRO A 138 -30.96 -3.41 30.03
CA PRO A 138 -31.73 -4.63 30.19
C PRO A 138 -31.49 -5.27 31.55
N ALA A 139 -32.52 -5.89 32.12
CA ALA A 139 -32.39 -6.61 33.40
C ALA A 139 -31.62 -7.94 33.27
N GLU A 140 -31.55 -8.46 32.05
CA GLU A 140 -31.01 -9.78 31.68
C GLU A 140 -29.61 -9.65 31.05
N ALA A 141 -29.07 -10.76 30.54
CA ALA A 141 -27.81 -10.81 29.83
C ALA A 141 -27.73 -9.80 28.66
N TYR A 142 -26.65 -9.01 28.64
CA TYR A 142 -26.32 -8.03 27.61
C TYR A 142 -24.88 -8.24 27.09
N PRO A 143 -24.65 -8.19 25.77
CA PRO A 143 -25.66 -8.24 24.71
C PRO A 143 -26.48 -9.56 24.78
N PRO A 144 -27.71 -9.59 24.22
CA PRO A 144 -28.58 -10.76 24.31
C PRO A 144 -28.03 -11.99 23.56
N THR A 145 -27.12 -11.78 22.61
CA THR A 145 -26.39 -12.83 21.90
C THR A 145 -24.89 -12.53 21.92
N ILE A 146 -24.09 -13.59 21.96
CA ILE A 146 -22.62 -13.50 21.96
C ILE A 146 -22.09 -13.12 20.57
N TYR A 147 -22.85 -13.45 19.52
CA TYR A 147 -22.57 -13.04 18.15
C TYR A 147 -23.85 -12.63 17.42
N GLU A 148 -23.68 -11.88 16.33
CA GLU A 148 -24.76 -11.39 15.48
C GLU A 148 -24.34 -11.48 14.01
N TYR A 149 -25.24 -11.93 13.13
CA TYR A 149 -25.07 -11.83 11.68
C TYR A 149 -25.70 -10.52 11.20
N LEU A 150 -24.87 -9.59 10.74
CA LEU A 150 -25.30 -8.24 10.35
C LEU A 150 -25.78 -8.15 8.89
N GLY A 151 -25.64 -9.22 8.12
CA GLY A 151 -25.98 -9.26 6.70
C GLY A 151 -24.76 -9.50 5.79
N MET A 152 -25.01 -9.32 4.50
CA MET A 152 -23.98 -9.41 3.46
C MET A 152 -23.35 -8.04 3.21
N SER A 153 -22.07 -8.06 2.87
CA SER A 153 -21.35 -6.95 2.25
C SER A 153 -20.53 -7.49 1.07
N GLN A 154 -20.00 -6.61 0.24
CA GLN A 154 -19.19 -7.01 -0.90
C GLN A 154 -18.04 -6.02 -1.09
N LEU A 155 -16.86 -6.55 -1.36
CA LEU A 155 -15.71 -5.75 -1.78
C LEU A 155 -15.33 -6.22 -3.17
N ARG A 156 -15.70 -5.48 -4.21
CA ARG A 156 -15.39 -5.86 -5.60
C ARG A 156 -15.93 -7.27 -5.92
N LYS A 157 -15.02 -8.23 -6.12
CA LYS A 157 -15.32 -9.64 -6.39
C LYS A 157 -15.66 -10.42 -5.13
N TYR A 158 -15.21 -10.00 -3.95
CA TYR A 158 -15.30 -10.76 -2.71
C TYR A 158 -16.68 -10.63 -2.04
N SER A 159 -17.34 -11.76 -1.80
CA SER A 159 -18.62 -11.85 -1.10
C SER A 159 -18.36 -12.02 0.40
N LEU A 160 -18.91 -11.13 1.23
CA LEU A 160 -18.55 -11.03 2.64
C LEU A 160 -19.79 -11.22 3.54
N ALA A 161 -19.72 -12.15 4.49
CA ALA A 161 -20.68 -12.21 5.59
C ALA A 161 -20.14 -11.39 6.77
N MET A 162 -20.93 -10.44 7.27
CA MET A 162 -20.55 -9.62 8.42
C MET A 162 -21.00 -10.28 9.73
N ILE A 163 -20.04 -10.67 10.57
CA ILE A 163 -20.29 -11.29 11.86
C ILE A 163 -19.75 -10.41 12.97
N ARG A 164 -20.63 -9.93 13.85
CA ARG A 164 -20.24 -9.25 15.08
C ARG A 164 -20.04 -10.27 16.19
N PHE A 165 -18.93 -10.21 16.90
CA PHE A 165 -18.65 -11.02 18.08
C PHE A 165 -18.41 -10.13 19.29
N SER A 166 -19.15 -10.41 20.36
CA SER A 166 -19.10 -9.72 21.65
C SER A 166 -18.60 -10.71 22.71
N PRO A 167 -17.29 -10.73 22.98
CA PRO A 167 -16.65 -11.75 23.81
C PRO A 167 -17.01 -11.68 25.29
N MET A 168 -17.83 -10.71 25.71
CA MET A 168 -18.28 -10.58 27.08
C MET A 168 -19.78 -10.37 27.16
N THR A 169 -20.38 -11.03 28.15
CA THR A 169 -21.79 -10.85 28.52
C THR A 169 -21.87 -10.37 29.97
N TYR A 170 -22.66 -9.34 30.20
CA TYR A 170 -22.90 -8.74 31.51
C TYR A 170 -24.37 -8.90 31.90
N ILE A 171 -24.65 -9.21 33.16
CA ILE A 171 -26.02 -9.26 33.71
C ILE A 171 -26.16 -8.10 34.70
N PRO A 172 -26.79 -6.97 34.32
CA PRO A 172 -26.84 -5.76 35.14
C PRO A 172 -27.48 -5.93 36.51
N THR A 173 -28.49 -6.81 36.63
CA THR A 173 -29.19 -7.04 37.90
C THR A 173 -28.36 -7.77 38.96
N SER A 174 -27.45 -8.65 38.54
CA SER A 174 -26.55 -9.38 39.45
C SER A 174 -25.14 -8.80 39.49
N GLY A 175 -24.77 -7.98 38.51
CA GLY A 175 -23.40 -7.53 38.28
C GLY A 175 -22.45 -8.64 37.83
N SER A 176 -22.98 -9.77 37.35
CA SER A 176 -22.18 -10.91 36.87
C SER A 176 -21.61 -10.60 35.49
N LEU A 177 -20.34 -10.97 35.27
CA LEU A 177 -19.64 -10.76 34.01
C LEU A 177 -19.06 -12.10 33.52
N PHE A 178 -19.29 -12.40 32.25
CA PHE A 178 -18.86 -13.64 31.61
C PHE A 178 -17.92 -13.31 30.45
N LEU A 179 -16.85 -14.09 30.31
CA LEU A 179 -15.94 -14.06 29.17
C LEU A 179 -16.15 -15.32 28.33
N HIS A 180 -16.46 -15.13 27.06
CA HIS A 180 -16.54 -16.18 26.04
C HIS A 180 -15.16 -16.30 25.37
N GLU A 181 -14.30 -17.17 25.91
CA GLU A 181 -12.91 -17.30 25.47
C GLU A 181 -12.80 -17.69 23.99
N HIS A 182 -13.69 -18.56 23.52
CA HIS A 182 -13.87 -18.83 22.10
C HIS A 182 -15.28 -19.32 21.80
N ILE A 183 -15.75 -18.95 20.62
CA ILE A 183 -16.98 -19.48 20.02
C ILE A 183 -16.65 -20.05 18.63
N THR A 184 -17.33 -21.12 18.25
CA THR A 184 -17.32 -21.61 16.87
C THR A 184 -18.72 -21.45 16.31
N ILE A 185 -18.85 -20.72 15.21
CA ILE A 185 -20.09 -20.58 14.46
C ILE A 185 -19.97 -21.32 13.14
N ARG A 186 -21.10 -21.77 12.62
CA ARG A 186 -21.28 -22.24 11.25
C ARG A 186 -22.03 -21.19 10.45
N ILE A 187 -21.50 -20.85 9.29
CA ILE A 187 -22.16 -19.98 8.30
C ILE A 187 -22.59 -20.86 7.15
N TYR A 188 -23.90 -21.04 6.97
CA TYR A 188 -24.46 -21.71 5.80
C TYR A 188 -24.53 -20.71 4.65
N TYR A 189 -24.15 -21.12 3.45
CA TYR A 189 -24.16 -20.26 2.26
C TYR A 189 -24.71 -20.99 1.04
N THR A 190 -25.18 -20.24 0.06
CA THR A 190 -25.63 -20.77 -1.23
C THR A 190 -25.10 -19.90 -2.38
N VAL A 191 -24.76 -20.54 -3.50
CA VAL A 191 -24.32 -19.84 -4.72
C VAL A 191 -25.55 -19.25 -5.41
N VAL A 192 -25.64 -17.93 -5.51
CA VAL A 192 -26.76 -17.23 -6.16
C VAL A 192 -26.39 -16.60 -7.49
N GLU A 193 -25.10 -16.39 -7.74
CA GLU A 193 -24.60 -15.81 -8.98
C GLU A 193 -23.31 -16.48 -9.44
N THR A 194 -23.08 -16.45 -10.75
CA THR A 194 -21.77 -16.79 -11.33
C THR A 194 -21.07 -15.49 -11.67
N LEU A 195 -19.92 -15.25 -11.04
CA LEU A 195 -19.12 -14.05 -11.32
C LEU A 195 -18.51 -14.14 -12.72
N SER A 196 -18.45 -13.00 -13.40
CA SER A 196 -17.78 -12.90 -14.70
C SER A 196 -16.26 -13.03 -14.56
N ASP A 197 -15.58 -13.56 -15.59
CA ASP A 197 -14.10 -13.62 -15.63
C ASP A 197 -13.47 -12.23 -15.44
N VAL A 198 -14.12 -11.19 -15.96
CA VAL A 198 -13.69 -9.78 -15.80
C VAL A 198 -13.65 -9.39 -14.32
N LEU A 199 -14.71 -9.68 -13.56
CA LEU A 199 -14.76 -9.35 -12.14
C LEU A 199 -13.79 -10.21 -11.32
N LEU A 200 -13.69 -11.51 -11.63
CA LEU A 200 -12.74 -12.41 -10.95
C LEU A 200 -11.27 -12.00 -11.16
N SER A 201 -10.96 -11.43 -12.33
CA SER A 201 -9.63 -10.89 -12.63
C SER A 201 -9.36 -9.49 -12.07
N ASP A 202 -10.35 -8.82 -11.45
CA ASP A 202 -10.15 -7.50 -10.88
C ASP A 202 -9.25 -7.58 -9.64
N THR A 203 -8.12 -6.89 -9.69
CA THR A 203 -7.09 -6.86 -8.64
C THR A 203 -6.98 -5.50 -7.97
N ALA A 204 -7.83 -4.53 -8.32
CA ALA A 204 -7.66 -3.13 -7.91
C ALA A 204 -7.66 -2.90 -6.38
N MET A 205 -8.35 -3.77 -5.62
CA MET A 205 -8.47 -3.71 -4.16
C MET A 205 -8.04 -5.01 -3.46
N ASP A 206 -7.22 -5.86 -4.10
CA ASP A 206 -6.76 -7.11 -3.48
C ASP A 206 -5.86 -6.87 -2.26
N ASP A 207 -5.12 -5.76 -2.25
CA ASP A 207 -4.35 -5.26 -1.10
C ASP A 207 -5.25 -4.96 0.10
N ILE A 208 -6.38 -4.29 -0.14
CA ILE A 208 -7.38 -3.99 0.90
C ILE A 208 -8.10 -5.26 1.33
N ALA A 209 -8.48 -6.13 0.39
CA ALA A 209 -9.13 -7.39 0.70
C ALA A 209 -8.29 -8.26 1.64
N ALA A 210 -6.96 -8.27 1.45
CA ALA A 210 -6.04 -8.97 2.33
C ALA A 210 -5.96 -8.39 3.75
N GLU A 211 -6.23 -7.10 3.92
CA GLU A 211 -6.26 -6.43 5.24
C GLU A 211 -7.59 -6.69 5.97
N VAL A 212 -8.72 -6.68 5.27
CA VAL A 212 -10.05 -6.64 5.89
C VAL A 212 -10.76 -8.00 5.99
N ILE A 213 -10.46 -8.94 5.09
CA ILE A 213 -11.14 -10.25 5.07
C ILE A 213 -10.47 -11.21 6.05
N TYR A 214 -11.22 -11.65 7.05
CA TYR A 214 -10.70 -12.47 8.17
C TYR A 214 -10.03 -13.78 7.72
N ASN A 215 -10.58 -14.43 6.69
CA ASN A 215 -10.09 -15.69 6.13
C ASN A 215 -9.50 -15.52 4.71
N TYR A 216 -8.91 -14.36 4.41
CA TYR A 216 -8.40 -14.01 3.08
C TYR A 216 -7.51 -15.12 2.47
N ASP A 217 -6.51 -15.59 3.20
CA ASP A 217 -5.54 -16.60 2.73
C ASP A 217 -6.20 -17.89 2.24
N SER A 218 -7.36 -18.25 2.82
CA SER A 218 -8.11 -19.44 2.43
C SER A 218 -9.07 -19.17 1.28
N ILE A 219 -9.65 -17.97 1.19
CA ILE A 219 -10.71 -17.68 0.23
C ILE A 219 -10.21 -17.11 -1.10
N CYS A 220 -9.07 -16.41 -1.10
CA CYS A 220 -8.54 -15.72 -2.28
C CYS A 220 -8.29 -16.67 -3.47
N THR A 221 -7.94 -17.92 -3.22
CA THR A 221 -7.71 -18.94 -4.26
C THR A 221 -8.98 -19.33 -5.03
N TYR A 222 -10.16 -19.07 -4.48
CA TYR A 222 -11.43 -19.30 -5.19
C TYR A 222 -11.79 -18.14 -6.13
N TYR A 223 -11.18 -16.96 -5.94
CA TYR A 223 -11.44 -15.73 -6.69
C TYR A 223 -10.43 -15.50 -7.83
N THR A 224 -10.16 -16.54 -8.61
CA THR A 224 -9.19 -16.49 -9.72
C THR A 224 -9.85 -16.81 -11.06
N ALA A 225 -9.50 -16.06 -12.09
CA ALA A 225 -9.88 -16.34 -13.49
C ALA A 225 -8.67 -16.20 -14.43
N THR A 226 -8.83 -16.62 -15.68
CA THR A 226 -7.81 -16.39 -16.71
C THR A 226 -7.88 -14.94 -17.16
N GLU A 227 -6.74 -14.25 -17.27
CA GLU A 227 -6.63 -12.81 -17.58
C GLU A 227 -7.50 -12.37 -18.78
N PRO A 228 -8.56 -11.57 -18.56
CA PRO A 228 -9.34 -10.98 -19.63
C PRO A 228 -8.69 -9.69 -20.15
N LEU A 229 -9.11 -9.26 -21.34
CA LEU A 229 -8.70 -7.98 -21.93
C LEU A 229 -9.25 -6.81 -21.10
N ARG A 230 -8.39 -6.15 -20.31
CA ARG A 230 -8.70 -4.94 -19.53
C ARG A 230 -8.43 -3.67 -20.35
N GLN A 231 -9.28 -2.65 -20.22
CA GLN A 231 -8.95 -1.27 -20.62
C GLN A 231 -8.51 -0.51 -19.37
N PRO A 232 -7.20 -0.43 -19.05
CA PRO A 232 -6.79 0.04 -17.74
C PRO A 232 -7.10 1.53 -17.57
N TYR A 233 -8.08 1.84 -16.72
CA TYR A 233 -8.35 3.20 -16.23
C TYR A 233 -8.56 3.14 -14.72
N ASP A 234 -7.45 3.08 -13.98
CA ASP A 234 -7.46 3.07 -12.50
C ASP A 234 -7.94 4.39 -11.88
N TYR A 235 -8.07 5.44 -12.69
CA TYR A 235 -8.55 6.76 -12.26
C TYR A 235 -9.54 7.33 -13.28
N VAL A 236 -10.76 7.68 -12.85
CA VAL A 236 -11.77 8.33 -13.69
C VAL A 236 -12.11 9.73 -13.19
N ILE A 237 -12.10 10.71 -14.08
CA ILE A 237 -12.59 12.07 -13.82
C ILE A 237 -13.97 12.21 -14.46
N ILE A 238 -15.02 12.38 -13.65
CA ILE A 238 -16.36 12.70 -14.12
C ILE A 238 -16.54 14.21 -14.05
N THR A 239 -16.85 14.85 -15.19
CA THR A 239 -16.93 16.31 -15.27
C THR A 239 -18.03 16.77 -16.23
N THR A 240 -18.40 18.04 -16.19
CA THR A 240 -19.24 18.64 -17.23
C THR A 240 -18.42 18.92 -18.50
N SER A 241 -19.08 18.99 -19.66
CA SER A 241 -18.43 19.29 -20.94
C SER A 241 -17.74 20.67 -20.96
N SER A 242 -18.22 21.64 -20.19
CA SER A 242 -17.62 22.97 -20.07
C SER A 242 -16.32 22.99 -19.24
N LEU A 243 -16.13 21.99 -18.38
CA LEU A 243 -14.96 21.87 -17.50
C LEU A 243 -13.92 20.86 -17.99
N ALA A 244 -14.21 20.07 -19.04
CA ALA A 244 -13.32 19.04 -19.54
C ALA A 244 -11.90 19.56 -19.90
N SER A 245 -11.80 20.77 -20.46
CA SER A 245 -10.50 21.40 -20.73
C SER A 245 -9.78 21.89 -19.47
N SER A 246 -10.54 22.18 -18.40
CA SER A 246 -10.02 22.73 -17.14
C SER A 246 -9.27 21.69 -16.30
N VAL A 247 -9.51 20.39 -16.56
CA VAL A 247 -8.85 19.29 -15.84
C VAL A 247 -7.65 18.69 -16.58
N MET A 248 -7.31 19.20 -17.78
CA MET A 248 -6.23 18.60 -18.61
C MET A 248 -4.84 18.68 -17.97
N GLY A 249 -4.56 19.74 -17.21
CA GLY A 249 -3.31 19.85 -16.44
C GLY A 249 -3.21 18.74 -15.38
N PHE A 250 -4.31 18.49 -14.68
CA PHE A 250 -4.42 17.43 -13.68
C PHE A 250 -4.32 16.03 -14.29
N PHE A 251 -5.01 15.79 -15.40
CA PHE A 251 -4.87 14.57 -16.20
C PHE A 251 -3.41 14.28 -16.54
N THR A 252 -2.68 15.30 -16.99
CA THR A 252 -1.26 15.17 -17.36
C THR A 252 -0.41 14.81 -16.14
N TRP A 253 -0.64 15.49 -15.02
CA TRP A 253 0.07 15.21 -13.77
C TRP A 253 -0.19 13.80 -13.26
N LYS A 254 -1.45 13.39 -13.13
CA LYS A 254 -1.82 12.04 -12.67
C LYS A 254 -1.27 10.95 -13.57
N THR A 255 -1.29 11.16 -14.89
CA THR A 255 -0.64 10.25 -15.86
C THR A 255 0.87 10.19 -15.65
N THR A 256 1.52 11.31 -15.33
CA THR A 256 2.97 11.38 -15.08
C THR A 256 3.39 10.56 -13.86
N ILE A 257 2.56 10.53 -12.81
CA ILE A 257 2.83 9.78 -11.57
C ILE A 257 2.29 8.34 -11.61
N GLY A 258 1.84 7.87 -12.77
CA GLY A 258 1.58 6.45 -13.03
C GLY A 258 0.12 6.02 -13.11
N TYR A 259 -0.83 6.93 -12.93
CA TYR A 259 -2.26 6.62 -13.09
C TYR A 259 -2.66 6.51 -14.56
N ASN A 260 -3.57 5.61 -14.88
CA ASN A 260 -4.23 5.54 -16.16
C ASN A 260 -5.57 6.29 -16.07
N VAL A 261 -5.54 7.56 -16.50
CA VAL A 261 -6.68 8.47 -16.30
C VAL A 261 -7.64 8.42 -17.48
N ASN A 262 -8.95 8.42 -17.21
CA ASN A 262 -9.98 8.70 -18.20
C ASN A 262 -10.82 9.91 -17.81
N ILE A 263 -11.14 10.79 -18.77
CA ILE A 263 -12.07 11.91 -18.55
C ILE A 263 -13.40 11.57 -19.21
N VAL A 264 -14.46 11.51 -18.41
CA VAL A 264 -15.81 11.17 -18.86
C VAL A 264 -16.73 12.35 -18.59
N THR A 265 -17.47 12.79 -19.62
CA THR A 265 -18.38 13.91 -19.44
C THR A 265 -19.76 13.44 -18.97
N LEU A 266 -20.44 14.23 -18.14
CA LEU A 266 -21.80 13.93 -17.69
C LEU A 266 -22.76 13.75 -18.88
N THR A 267 -22.64 14.59 -19.92
CA THR A 267 -23.45 14.45 -21.15
C THR A 267 -23.26 13.08 -21.82
N TRP A 268 -22.02 12.57 -21.85
CA TRP A 268 -21.75 11.24 -22.38
C TRP A 268 -22.35 10.14 -21.50
N ILE A 269 -22.23 10.25 -20.17
CA ILE A 269 -22.83 9.29 -19.22
C ILE A 269 -24.34 9.22 -19.42
N LEU A 270 -25.03 10.37 -19.37
CA LEU A 270 -26.49 10.43 -19.54
C LEU A 270 -26.98 9.88 -20.88
N THR A 271 -26.13 9.94 -21.92
CA THR A 271 -26.46 9.39 -23.25
C THR A 271 -26.31 7.86 -23.30
N ASN A 272 -25.29 7.30 -22.65
CA ASN A 272 -24.94 5.88 -22.76
C ASN A 272 -25.51 5.02 -21.62
N TYR A 273 -25.82 5.63 -20.47
CA TYR A 273 -26.37 5.00 -19.28
C TYR A 273 -27.63 5.75 -18.81
N PRO A 274 -28.67 5.89 -19.65
CA PRO A 274 -29.88 6.60 -19.27
C PRO A 274 -30.59 5.87 -18.12
N ALA A 275 -30.96 6.60 -17.09
CA ALA A 275 -31.65 6.08 -15.90
C ALA A 275 -32.79 7.02 -15.46
N SER A 276 -33.45 6.68 -14.35
CA SER A 276 -34.54 7.47 -13.76
C SER A 276 -34.12 8.88 -13.34
N ASP A 277 -32.87 9.03 -12.89
CA ASP A 277 -32.27 10.31 -12.51
C ASP A 277 -30.77 10.35 -12.84
N THR A 278 -30.17 11.53 -12.67
CA THR A 278 -28.75 11.76 -13.02
C THR A 278 -27.81 10.96 -12.13
N GLN A 279 -28.13 10.85 -10.83
CA GLN A 279 -27.30 10.12 -9.87
C GLN A 279 -27.25 8.64 -10.23
N LYS A 280 -28.38 8.02 -10.55
CA LYS A 280 -28.46 6.64 -10.99
C LYS A 280 -27.71 6.43 -12.31
N SER A 281 -27.81 7.34 -13.28
CA SER A 281 -27.01 7.26 -14.52
C SER A 281 -25.50 7.23 -14.26
N ILE A 282 -25.01 8.04 -13.31
CA ILE A 282 -23.60 8.06 -12.93
C ILE A 282 -23.21 6.74 -12.24
N ARG A 283 -24.03 6.27 -11.29
CA ARG A 283 -23.76 5.00 -10.59
C ARG A 283 -23.80 3.81 -11.55
N ASP A 284 -24.78 3.72 -12.43
CA ASP A 284 -24.91 2.65 -13.44
C ASP A 284 -23.69 2.63 -14.38
N PHE A 285 -23.17 3.80 -14.76
CA PHE A 285 -21.90 3.90 -15.50
C PHE A 285 -20.74 3.30 -14.69
N LEU A 286 -20.59 3.64 -13.41
CA LEU A 286 -19.52 3.12 -12.57
C LEU A 286 -19.67 1.60 -12.37
N VAL A 287 -20.86 1.11 -12.01
CA VAL A 287 -21.19 -0.32 -11.87
C VAL A 287 -20.80 -1.11 -13.12
N ALA A 288 -21.12 -0.59 -14.32
CA ALA A 288 -20.85 -1.29 -15.57
C ALA A 288 -19.34 -1.33 -15.96
N ASN A 289 -18.51 -0.45 -15.39
CA ASN A 289 -17.13 -0.26 -15.87
C ASN A 289 -16.05 -0.43 -14.79
N TYR A 290 -16.38 -0.42 -13.49
CA TYR A 290 -15.36 -0.39 -12.44
C TYR A 290 -14.40 -1.57 -12.52
N ALA A 291 -14.88 -2.80 -12.76
CA ALA A 291 -14.03 -3.99 -12.85
C ALA A 291 -13.31 -4.09 -14.21
N SER A 292 -14.03 -3.84 -15.31
CA SER A 292 -13.49 -3.97 -16.68
C SER A 292 -12.43 -2.92 -17.01
N TRP A 293 -12.51 -1.76 -16.37
CA TRP A 293 -11.48 -0.74 -16.43
C TRP A 293 -10.49 -0.85 -15.24
N GLY A 294 -10.95 -1.49 -14.17
CA GLY A 294 -10.33 -1.54 -12.85
C GLY A 294 -10.09 -0.16 -12.27
N ILE A 295 -11.16 0.66 -12.31
CA ILE A 295 -11.26 1.99 -11.69
C ILE A 295 -11.02 1.81 -10.20
N LYS A 296 -10.03 2.49 -9.61
CA LYS A 296 -9.79 2.54 -8.16
C LYS A 296 -10.26 3.88 -7.58
N TYR A 297 -10.08 4.96 -8.34
CA TYR A 297 -10.39 6.32 -7.93
C TYR A 297 -11.37 7.01 -8.89
N VAL A 298 -12.29 7.80 -8.33
CA VAL A 298 -13.22 8.64 -9.06
C VAL A 298 -13.14 10.08 -8.53
N LEU A 299 -12.81 11.02 -9.41
CA LEU A 299 -12.88 12.45 -9.10
C LEU A 299 -14.07 13.09 -9.81
N ILE A 300 -15.01 13.62 -9.04
CA ILE A 300 -16.13 14.39 -9.57
C ILE A 300 -15.74 15.87 -9.62
N VAL A 301 -15.80 16.49 -10.81
CA VAL A 301 -15.49 17.91 -11.00
C VAL A 301 -16.75 18.65 -11.46
N GLY A 302 -17.38 19.32 -10.50
CA GLY A 302 -18.65 20.02 -10.66
C GLY A 302 -19.34 20.21 -9.31
N THR A 303 -20.13 21.27 -9.19
CA THR A 303 -20.95 21.50 -8.00
C THR A 303 -22.06 20.44 -7.88
N HIS A 304 -22.71 20.36 -6.72
CA HIS A 304 -23.92 19.55 -6.56
C HIS A 304 -25.05 19.96 -7.53
N ALA A 305 -25.12 21.22 -7.96
CA ALA A 305 -26.12 21.65 -8.92
C ALA A 305 -25.86 21.10 -10.34
N SER A 306 -24.60 20.85 -10.71
CA SER A 306 -24.23 20.37 -12.05
C SER A 306 -24.02 18.87 -12.12
N ILE A 307 -23.42 18.27 -11.08
CA ILE A 307 -23.25 16.83 -10.90
C ILE A 307 -23.78 16.50 -9.49
N PRO A 308 -25.06 16.11 -9.37
CA PRO A 308 -25.70 15.97 -8.07
C PRO A 308 -25.07 14.89 -7.21
N MET A 309 -25.21 15.05 -5.90
CA MET A 309 -24.97 13.99 -4.92
C MET A 309 -26.29 13.22 -4.74
N ARG A 310 -26.25 11.98 -4.25
CA ARG A 310 -27.47 11.26 -3.86
C ARG A 310 -27.88 11.73 -2.47
N THR A 311 -29.11 12.20 -2.33
CA THR A 311 -29.72 12.45 -1.01
C THR A 311 -30.17 11.14 -0.42
N CYS A 312 -29.75 10.87 0.82
CA CYS A 312 -30.07 9.68 1.57
C CYS A 312 -30.83 10.01 2.85
N TYR A 313 -31.64 9.06 3.32
CA TYR A 313 -32.49 9.21 4.49
C TYR A 313 -32.18 8.10 5.50
N PRO A 314 -31.13 8.24 6.31
CA PRO A 314 -30.73 7.18 7.23
C PRO A 314 -31.81 6.81 8.25
N ASP A 315 -32.63 7.78 8.68
CA ASP A 315 -33.77 7.55 9.56
C ASP A 315 -34.94 6.92 8.77
N PRO A 316 -35.28 5.65 9.04
CA PRO A 316 -36.32 4.94 8.31
C PRO A 316 -37.76 5.40 8.66
N THR A 317 -37.90 6.36 9.57
CA THR A 317 -39.19 6.85 10.07
C THR A 317 -39.45 8.33 9.75
N ASN A 318 -38.43 9.06 9.29
CA ASN A 318 -38.51 10.48 9.02
C ASN A 318 -37.73 10.87 7.76
N HIS A 319 -38.47 11.19 6.69
CA HIS A 319 -37.91 11.57 5.39
C HIS A 319 -38.02 13.07 5.11
N ASN A 320 -38.03 13.91 6.15
CA ASN A 320 -38.11 15.36 6.00
C ASN A 320 -36.80 15.94 5.42
N ASN A 321 -36.92 16.97 4.59
CA ASN A 321 -35.77 17.72 4.08
C ASN A 321 -35.48 18.92 5.00
N ASP A 322 -35.03 18.64 6.21
CA ASP A 322 -34.82 19.61 7.30
C ASP A 322 -33.35 19.91 7.60
N GLY A 323 -32.41 19.25 6.89
CA GLY A 323 -30.98 19.36 7.13
C GLY A 323 -30.43 18.35 8.13
N THR A 324 -31.28 17.48 8.68
CA THR A 324 -30.91 16.44 9.65
C THR A 324 -31.15 15.06 9.06
N HIS A 325 -32.29 14.87 8.38
CA HIS A 325 -32.68 13.58 7.83
C HIS A 325 -32.38 13.43 6.32
N ASP A 326 -32.18 14.52 5.57
CA ASP A 326 -31.82 14.50 4.15
C ASP A 326 -30.31 14.71 3.92
N ILE A 327 -29.55 13.64 3.78
CA ILE A 327 -28.08 13.72 3.75
C ILE A 327 -27.55 13.48 2.33
N PRO A 328 -27.11 14.53 1.60
CA PRO A 328 -26.45 14.35 0.32
C PRO A 328 -25.06 13.75 0.49
N THR A 329 -24.77 12.68 -0.24
CA THR A 329 -23.51 11.94 -0.17
C THR A 329 -22.96 11.54 -1.53
N ASP A 330 -21.62 11.54 -1.65
CA ASP A 330 -20.89 10.91 -2.74
C ASP A 330 -20.58 9.42 -2.48
N TYR A 331 -20.89 8.90 -1.27
CA TYR A 331 -20.70 7.47 -0.95
C TYR A 331 -21.54 6.56 -1.87
N TYR A 332 -22.69 7.04 -2.34
CA TYR A 332 -23.51 6.36 -3.35
C TYR A 332 -22.75 6.05 -4.66
N TYR A 333 -21.70 6.80 -4.98
CA TYR A 333 -20.83 6.54 -6.13
C TYR A 333 -19.62 5.65 -5.80
N ALA A 334 -19.39 5.37 -4.52
CA ALA A 334 -18.30 4.55 -4.03
C ALA A 334 -18.73 3.10 -3.81
N ASP A 335 -19.88 2.92 -3.15
CA ASP A 335 -20.57 1.64 -2.99
C ASP A 335 -21.38 1.36 -4.27
N LEU A 336 -20.93 0.37 -5.03
CA LEU A 336 -21.46 -0.01 -6.33
C LEU A 336 -22.17 -1.38 -6.28
N THR A 337 -22.03 -2.14 -5.20
CA THR A 337 -22.64 -3.47 -5.01
C THR A 337 -23.86 -3.45 -4.09
N GLY A 338 -23.92 -2.52 -3.14
CA GLY A 338 -25.04 -2.36 -2.23
C GLY A 338 -26.32 -1.91 -2.95
N ASN A 339 -27.46 -2.25 -2.37
CA ASN A 339 -28.76 -1.76 -2.83
C ASN A 339 -29.26 -0.63 -1.91
N TRP A 340 -29.14 0.59 -2.41
CA TRP A 340 -29.47 1.82 -1.70
C TRP A 340 -30.96 2.18 -1.74
N ASP A 341 -31.82 1.36 -2.35
CA ASP A 341 -33.29 1.54 -2.44
C ASP A 341 -33.90 0.14 -2.64
N SER A 342 -33.82 -0.68 -1.59
CA SER A 342 -34.11 -2.11 -1.60
C SER A 342 -35.59 -2.43 -1.66
N ASP A 343 -36.43 -1.59 -1.05
CA ASP A 343 -37.88 -1.72 -1.11
C ASP A 343 -38.51 -0.93 -2.27
N GLY A 344 -37.73 -0.04 -2.92
CA GLY A 344 -38.10 0.66 -4.14
C GLY A 344 -39.05 1.83 -3.91
N ASP A 345 -39.04 2.41 -2.71
CA ASP A 345 -39.90 3.53 -2.35
C ASP A 345 -39.31 4.91 -2.71
N GLY A 346 -38.01 4.95 -3.04
CA GLY A 346 -37.27 6.14 -3.47
C GLY A 346 -36.61 6.93 -2.35
N PHE A 347 -36.64 6.45 -1.10
CA PHE A 347 -35.86 6.99 0.00
C PHE A 347 -34.58 6.17 0.16
N TYR A 348 -33.46 6.78 -0.23
CA TYR A 348 -32.23 6.02 -0.38
C TYR A 348 -31.47 5.89 0.94
N GLY A 349 -30.95 4.70 1.25
CA GLY A 349 -30.02 4.46 2.33
C GLY A 349 -30.65 4.39 3.72
N GLU A 350 -31.91 3.97 3.80
CA GLU A 350 -32.64 3.79 5.06
C GLU A 350 -32.07 2.65 5.89
N LYS A 351 -31.79 2.93 7.17
CA LYS A 351 -31.26 1.91 8.06
C LYS A 351 -32.26 0.77 8.26
N ASN A 352 -31.79 -0.46 8.05
CA ASN A 352 -32.54 -1.71 8.20
C ASN A 352 -33.69 -1.95 7.17
N GLN A 353 -33.96 -0.99 6.28
CA GLN A 353 -34.87 -1.18 5.14
C GLN A 353 -34.08 -1.38 3.84
N ASP A 354 -32.95 -0.68 3.70
CA ASP A 354 -32.02 -0.82 2.59
C ASP A 354 -30.81 -1.69 2.91
N SER A 355 -30.29 -2.33 1.85
CA SER A 355 -29.08 -3.15 1.87
C SER A 355 -27.86 -2.35 1.40
N VAL A 356 -27.63 -1.19 2.02
CA VAL A 356 -26.37 -0.45 1.88
C VAL A 356 -25.28 -1.25 2.57
N ASP A 357 -24.20 -1.57 1.85
CA ASP A 357 -23.16 -2.46 2.39
C ASP A 357 -21.97 -1.70 3.01
N PHE A 358 -21.85 -0.40 2.71
CA PHE A 358 -20.79 0.51 3.17
C PHE A 358 -19.36 0.09 2.80
N THR A 359 -19.17 -0.88 1.91
CA THR A 359 -17.85 -1.28 1.41
C THR A 359 -17.64 -0.68 0.04
N PRO A 360 -16.70 0.27 -0.12
CA PRO A 360 -16.56 0.97 -1.39
C PRO A 360 -15.85 0.09 -2.42
N GLU A 361 -16.44 -0.06 -3.61
CA GLU A 361 -15.73 -0.53 -4.78
C GLU A 361 -14.70 0.51 -5.22
N VAL A 362 -15.01 1.80 -5.16
CA VAL A 362 -14.09 2.88 -5.61
C VAL A 362 -14.01 4.02 -4.61
N PHE A 363 -12.87 4.72 -4.55
CA PHE A 363 -12.75 5.90 -3.70
C PHE A 363 -13.14 7.17 -4.45
N VAL A 364 -14.07 7.94 -3.88
CA VAL A 364 -14.62 9.14 -4.51
C VAL A 364 -14.12 10.40 -3.80
N GLY A 365 -13.71 11.38 -4.59
CA GLY A 365 -13.51 12.76 -4.14
C GLY A 365 -14.18 13.75 -5.09
N ARG A 366 -14.37 14.99 -4.63
CA ARG A 366 -15.08 16.03 -5.38
C ARG A 366 -14.34 17.36 -5.40
N ILE A 367 -14.29 18.01 -6.56
CA ILE A 367 -14.01 19.45 -6.68
C ILE A 367 -15.34 20.15 -6.95
N PRO A 368 -15.99 20.73 -5.92
CA PRO A 368 -17.34 21.31 -6.04
C PRO A 368 -17.30 22.72 -6.66
N SER A 369 -16.85 22.83 -7.91
CA SER A 369 -16.78 24.11 -8.62
C SER A 369 -17.12 23.96 -10.10
N ASP A 370 -17.98 24.85 -10.60
CA ASP A 370 -18.30 24.97 -12.03
C ASP A 370 -17.49 26.07 -12.74
N SER A 371 -16.44 26.58 -12.09
CA SER A 371 -15.61 27.67 -12.61
C SER A 371 -14.38 27.12 -13.35
N SER A 372 -14.29 27.43 -14.65
CA SER A 372 -13.16 27.05 -15.51
C SER A 372 -11.82 27.71 -15.14
N SER A 373 -11.81 28.69 -14.24
CA SER A 373 -10.59 29.28 -13.68
C SER A 373 -10.26 28.74 -12.28
N THR A 374 -11.26 28.34 -11.51
CA THR A 374 -11.09 27.81 -10.16
C THR A 374 -10.60 26.37 -10.18
N VAL A 375 -11.18 25.52 -11.04
CA VAL A 375 -10.80 24.10 -11.18
C VAL A 375 -9.30 23.91 -11.49
N PRO A 376 -8.70 24.61 -12.48
CA PRO A 376 -7.26 24.49 -12.72
C PRO A 376 -6.41 24.97 -11.55
N SER A 377 -6.88 25.98 -10.79
CA SER A 377 -6.15 26.51 -9.63
C SER A 377 -6.14 25.51 -8.47
N ILE A 378 -7.27 24.84 -8.21
CA ILE A 378 -7.37 23.77 -7.21
C ILE A 378 -6.49 22.58 -7.59
N THR A 379 -6.59 22.12 -8.83
CA THR A 379 -5.82 20.94 -9.29
C THR A 379 -4.32 21.20 -9.35
N LEU A 380 -3.88 22.41 -9.70
CA LEU A 380 -2.46 22.79 -9.62
C LEU A 380 -1.95 22.75 -8.17
N LYS A 381 -2.76 23.19 -7.22
CA LYS A 381 -2.42 23.16 -5.80
C LYS A 381 -2.29 21.72 -5.28
N ILE A 382 -3.20 20.82 -5.67
CA ILE A 382 -3.13 19.39 -5.36
C ILE A 382 -1.83 18.81 -5.95
N GLN A 383 -1.54 19.09 -7.22
CA GLN A 383 -0.28 18.69 -7.84
C GLN A 383 0.95 19.18 -7.05
N GLN A 384 0.98 20.44 -6.64
CA GLN A 384 2.08 21.00 -5.85
C GLN A 384 2.20 20.34 -4.48
N PHE A 385 1.09 19.98 -3.86
CA PHE A 385 1.08 19.20 -2.62
C PHE A 385 1.77 17.85 -2.86
N GLU A 386 1.40 17.12 -3.90
CA GLU A 386 1.96 15.81 -4.25
C GLU A 386 3.42 15.85 -4.69
N GLN A 387 3.89 16.97 -5.26
CA GLN A 387 5.29 17.16 -5.67
C GLN A 387 6.25 17.45 -4.51
N ASN A 388 5.72 17.88 -3.36
CA ASN A 388 6.53 18.28 -2.24
C ASN A 388 6.87 17.06 -1.37
N ALA A 389 8.14 16.94 -0.98
CA ALA A 389 8.64 15.89 -0.09
C ALA A 389 7.84 15.78 1.21
N TYR A 390 7.68 14.56 1.74
CA TYR A 390 7.00 14.30 3.01
C TYR A 390 7.84 14.70 4.24
N THR A 391 8.35 15.93 4.22
CA THR A 391 9.18 16.54 5.25
C THR A 391 8.80 18.02 5.44
N GLY A 392 9.43 18.69 6.40
CA GLY A 392 9.23 20.13 6.60
C GLY A 392 7.78 20.48 6.94
N TRP A 393 7.17 21.37 6.14
CA TRP A 393 5.82 21.89 6.40
C TRP A 393 4.72 20.82 6.37
N LYS A 394 4.89 19.74 5.59
CA LYS A 394 3.97 18.60 5.61
C LYS A 394 3.96 17.87 6.96
N LYS A 395 5.01 18.04 7.78
CA LYS A 395 5.07 17.53 9.16
C LYS A 395 4.69 18.61 10.19
N ASN A 396 4.01 19.69 9.77
CA ASN A 396 3.35 20.62 10.70
C ASN A 396 1.87 20.26 10.83
N ALA A 397 1.37 20.24 12.06
CA ALA A 397 -0.05 20.02 12.35
C ALA A 397 -0.64 21.16 13.19
N MET A 398 -1.82 21.65 12.81
CA MET A 398 -2.60 22.59 13.60
C MET A 398 -3.88 21.91 14.09
N LEU A 399 -4.12 21.92 15.40
CA LEU A 399 -5.23 21.21 16.03
C LEU A 399 -6.10 22.20 16.82
N LEU A 400 -7.37 22.30 16.44
CA LEU A 400 -8.29 23.33 16.95
C LEU A 400 -9.47 22.66 17.68
N GLY A 401 -9.60 22.89 18.98
CA GLY A 401 -10.66 22.30 19.81
C GLY A 401 -11.56 23.37 20.41
N ALA A 402 -12.78 23.47 19.91
CA ALA A 402 -13.83 24.28 20.53
C ALA A 402 -14.67 23.42 21.48
N ILE A 403 -15.32 24.07 22.44
CA ILE A 403 -16.30 23.43 23.31
C ILE A 403 -17.59 23.23 22.50
N TYR A 404 -18.15 22.02 22.54
CA TYR A 404 -19.48 21.74 22.01
C TYR A 404 -20.55 22.08 23.04
N ASN A 405 -20.43 21.52 24.25
CA ASN A 405 -21.39 21.73 25.33
C ASN A 405 -20.68 21.86 26.67
N PHE A 406 -21.17 22.76 27.52
CA PHE A 406 -20.67 22.89 28.89
C PHE A 406 -21.29 21.85 29.82
N ALA A 407 -20.61 21.57 30.93
CA ALA A 407 -21.18 20.69 31.96
C ALA A 407 -22.44 21.33 32.57
N ASN A 408 -23.50 20.54 32.69
CA ASN A 408 -24.82 20.95 33.19
C ASN A 408 -25.42 22.15 32.44
N GLU A 409 -25.08 22.32 31.16
CA GLU A 409 -25.67 23.38 30.32
C GLU A 409 -27.20 23.30 30.35
N ASP A 410 -27.86 24.46 30.46
CA ASP A 410 -29.32 24.61 30.55
C ASP A 410 -29.99 23.74 31.64
N ASN A 411 -29.26 23.38 32.71
CA ASN A 411 -29.71 22.47 33.78
C ASN A 411 -30.07 21.04 33.29
N LEU A 412 -29.51 20.61 32.16
CA LEU A 412 -29.80 19.29 31.59
C LEU A 412 -29.03 18.14 32.25
N GLY A 413 -28.07 18.44 33.14
CA GLY A 413 -27.23 17.41 33.78
C GLY A 413 -26.20 16.77 32.84
N ASN A 414 -26.10 17.23 31.60
CA ASN A 414 -25.20 16.69 30.59
C ASN A 414 -23.72 16.94 30.94
N PRO A 415 -22.82 16.03 30.56
CA PRO A 415 -21.39 16.22 30.73
C PRO A 415 -20.86 17.31 29.80
N ARG A 416 -19.67 17.83 30.12
CA ARG A 416 -18.93 18.70 29.21
C ARG A 416 -18.45 17.88 28.01
N LEU A 417 -18.70 18.40 26.81
CA LEU A 417 -18.11 17.91 25.56
C LEU A 417 -17.15 18.96 25.00
N ASP A 418 -15.85 18.67 25.05
CA ASP A 418 -14.78 19.58 24.60
C ASP A 418 -14.02 18.97 23.42
N GLY A 419 -14.09 19.60 22.25
CA GLY A 419 -13.38 19.16 21.05
C GLY A 419 -11.86 19.11 21.22
N ALA A 420 -11.30 19.78 22.24
CA ALA A 420 -9.89 19.65 22.58
C ALA A 420 -9.49 18.22 22.96
N GLU A 421 -10.41 17.39 23.47
CA GLU A 421 -10.15 15.98 23.78
C GLU A 421 -9.70 15.21 22.53
N VAL A 422 -10.43 15.34 21.42
CA VAL A 422 -10.08 14.71 20.12
C VAL A 422 -8.71 15.18 19.66
N MET A 423 -8.49 16.49 19.71
CA MET A 423 -7.23 17.10 19.29
C MET A 423 -6.05 16.64 20.15
N GLU A 424 -6.22 16.50 21.46
CA GLU A 424 -5.17 16.02 22.35
C GLU A 424 -4.85 14.54 22.12
N LYS A 425 -5.85 13.70 21.81
CA LYS A 425 -5.60 12.31 21.41
C LYS A 425 -4.85 12.21 20.09
N CYS A 426 -5.21 13.00 19.08
CA CYS A 426 -4.43 13.08 17.84
C CYS A 426 -2.99 13.53 18.14
N ARG A 427 -2.82 14.57 18.96
CA ARG A 427 -1.51 15.12 19.33
C ARG A 427 -0.61 14.09 20.02
N THR A 428 -1.17 13.38 21.01
CA THR A 428 -0.40 12.52 21.91
C THR A 428 -0.17 11.12 21.35
N ASN A 429 -1.15 10.57 20.62
CA ASN A 429 -1.07 9.20 20.13
C ASN A 429 -0.50 9.12 18.71
N LEU A 430 -0.84 10.07 17.84
CA LEU A 430 -0.67 9.90 16.38
C LEU A 430 0.44 10.76 15.78
N LEU A 431 0.71 11.93 16.35
CA LEU A 431 1.50 12.97 15.70
C LEU A 431 2.91 13.16 16.29
N SER A 432 3.50 12.10 16.87
CA SER A 432 4.81 12.17 17.53
C SER A 432 5.97 12.68 16.64
N GLY A 433 5.87 12.50 15.32
CA GLY A 433 6.82 13.01 14.32
C GLY A 433 6.49 14.38 13.73
N PHE A 434 5.49 15.10 14.26
CA PHE A 434 5.03 16.39 13.75
C PHE A 434 5.42 17.55 14.67
N THR A 435 5.58 18.74 14.09
CA THR A 435 5.56 20.00 14.84
C THR A 435 4.12 20.44 15.01
N ILE A 436 3.65 20.55 16.25
CA ILE A 436 2.22 20.71 16.54
C ILE A 436 1.92 22.08 17.16
N THR A 437 0.91 22.76 16.62
CA THR A 437 0.32 23.97 17.19
C THR A 437 -1.11 23.67 17.61
N THR A 438 -1.42 23.82 18.90
CA THR A 438 -2.77 23.63 19.43
C THR A 438 -3.45 24.96 19.71
N MET A 439 -4.76 25.02 19.45
CA MET A 439 -5.60 26.13 19.87
C MET A 439 -6.89 25.64 20.51
N TYR A 440 -7.10 25.97 21.78
CA TYR A 440 -8.27 25.55 22.57
C TYR A 440 -9.00 26.75 23.15
N GLU A 441 -10.28 26.56 23.51
CA GLU A 441 -11.11 27.62 24.06
C GLU A 441 -10.57 28.11 25.42
N LYS A 442 -10.23 29.39 25.51
CA LYS A 442 -9.62 30.05 26.68
C LYS A 442 -10.31 31.35 27.08
N GLN A 443 -11.50 31.59 26.56
CA GLN A 443 -12.38 32.70 26.93
C GLN A 443 -13.54 32.17 27.79
N GLY A 444 -14.09 33.04 28.64
CA GLY A 444 -15.27 32.75 29.45
C GLY A 444 -14.94 32.09 30.79
N TYR A 445 -16.00 31.67 31.48
CA TYR A 445 -15.94 31.12 32.85
C TYR A 445 -15.50 29.66 32.91
N SER A 446 -15.85 28.83 31.92
CA SER A 446 -15.54 27.38 31.88
C SER A 446 -14.59 27.03 30.73
N GLN A 447 -13.35 27.53 30.81
CA GLN A 447 -12.33 27.36 29.77
C GLN A 447 -11.89 25.90 29.61
N CYS A 448 -11.34 25.56 28.44
CA CYS A 448 -10.70 24.27 28.21
C CYS A 448 -9.59 24.02 29.23
N PRO A 449 -9.50 22.85 29.87
CA PRO A 449 -8.47 22.56 30.86
C PRO A 449 -7.08 22.33 30.23
N TYR A 450 -7.00 21.87 28.97
CA TYR A 450 -5.73 21.55 28.32
C TYR A 450 -4.89 22.80 28.00
N THR A 451 -3.58 22.72 28.21
CA THR A 451 -2.65 23.76 27.76
C THR A 451 -2.61 23.82 26.23
N CYS A 452 -2.55 25.03 25.66
CA CYS A 452 -2.46 25.21 24.21
C CYS A 452 -1.39 26.22 23.81
N THR A 453 -0.93 26.15 22.55
CA THR A 453 0.03 27.11 21.98
C THR A 453 -0.58 28.51 21.90
N TYR A 454 -1.84 28.61 21.47
CA TYR A 454 -2.58 29.88 21.39
C TYR A 454 -4.02 29.71 21.88
N PRO A 455 -4.65 30.74 22.46
CA PRO A 455 -6.11 30.76 22.64
C PRO A 455 -6.84 30.57 21.31
N LEU A 456 -7.91 29.80 21.28
CA LEU A 456 -8.74 29.63 20.10
C LEU A 456 -9.52 30.90 19.78
N ASN A 457 -9.17 31.57 18.69
CA ASN A 457 -9.94 32.68 18.13
C ASN A 457 -9.56 32.90 16.66
N ASN A 458 -10.41 33.64 15.95
CA ASN A 458 -10.26 33.89 14.52
C ASN A 458 -8.94 34.58 14.15
N ALA A 459 -8.47 35.55 14.96
CA ALA A 459 -7.24 36.27 14.68
C ALA A 459 -6.00 35.36 14.73
N ASN A 460 -5.94 34.45 15.72
CA ASN A 460 -4.87 33.47 15.84
C ASN A 460 -4.90 32.47 14.67
N ILE A 461 -6.08 31.97 14.30
CA ILE A 461 -6.24 31.06 13.15
C ILE A 461 -5.77 31.73 11.87
N ILE A 462 -6.24 32.95 11.58
CA ILE A 462 -5.82 33.70 10.38
C ILE A 462 -4.31 33.90 10.37
N THR A 463 -3.73 34.32 11.49
CA THR A 463 -2.28 34.57 11.59
C THR A 463 -1.47 33.31 11.30
N GLN A 464 -1.86 32.17 11.88
CA GLN A 464 -1.13 30.91 11.68
C GLN A 464 -1.34 30.32 10.28
N TRP A 465 -2.56 30.37 9.73
CA TRP A 465 -2.89 29.76 8.44
C TRP A 465 -2.44 30.60 7.24
N SER A 466 -2.37 31.93 7.39
CA SER A 466 -1.78 32.82 6.36
C SER A 466 -0.25 32.83 6.39
N GLY A 467 0.36 32.31 7.45
CA GLY A 467 1.81 32.31 7.65
C GLY A 467 2.59 31.47 6.64
N THR A 468 3.90 31.74 6.54
CA THR A 468 4.82 31.03 5.64
C THR A 468 5.32 29.69 6.18
N ALA A 469 4.87 29.27 7.37
CA ALA A 469 5.26 27.99 7.96
C ALA A 469 4.69 26.79 7.18
N GLY A 470 3.49 26.95 6.62
CA GLY A 470 2.75 25.87 5.96
C GLY A 470 2.24 24.81 6.95
N TRP A 471 1.24 24.06 6.53
CA TRP A 471 0.61 23.02 7.35
C TRP A 471 0.39 21.78 6.52
N GLY A 472 0.74 20.60 7.03
CA GLY A 472 0.40 19.32 6.42
C GLY A 472 -0.98 18.85 6.83
N ILE A 473 -1.30 19.01 8.13
CA ILE A 473 -2.58 18.60 8.72
C ILE A 473 -3.19 19.80 9.45
N VAL A 474 -4.48 20.05 9.22
CA VAL A 474 -5.28 20.92 10.10
C VAL A 474 -6.57 20.21 10.45
N ASN A 475 -6.74 19.90 11.73
CA ASN A 475 -7.96 19.28 12.20
C ASN A 475 -8.68 20.18 13.19
N TRP A 476 -10.00 20.08 13.20
CA TRP A 476 -10.77 20.70 14.26
C TRP A 476 -12.01 19.92 14.66
N ALA A 477 -12.43 20.17 15.89
CA ALA A 477 -13.71 19.77 16.45
C ALA A 477 -14.39 21.02 16.99
N ALA A 478 -15.49 21.42 16.35
CA ALA A 478 -16.22 22.66 16.63
C ALA A 478 -17.65 22.60 16.10
N HIS A 479 -18.48 23.58 16.49
CA HIS A 479 -19.79 23.80 15.87
C HIS A 479 -19.65 24.29 14.44
N GLY A 480 -20.62 23.95 13.59
CA GLY A 480 -20.53 24.24 12.16
C GLY A 480 -21.80 24.82 11.56
N LEU A 481 -21.60 25.72 10.61
CA LEU A 481 -22.60 26.24 9.70
C LEU A 481 -22.06 26.15 8.27
N SER A 482 -22.93 26.33 7.28
CA SER A 482 -22.55 26.21 5.87
C SER A 482 -21.34 27.07 5.47
N THR A 483 -21.17 28.26 6.07
CA THR A 483 -20.09 29.19 5.70
C THR A 483 -19.07 29.48 6.81
N SER A 484 -19.21 28.86 7.99
CA SER A 484 -18.35 29.13 9.15
C SER A 484 -18.31 27.98 10.14
N ALA A 485 -17.25 27.90 10.94
CA ALA A 485 -17.24 27.15 12.19
C ALA A 485 -17.10 28.11 13.37
N SER A 486 -17.77 27.78 14.47
CA SER A 486 -17.92 28.65 15.64
C SER A 486 -17.44 27.95 16.90
N ARG A 487 -17.03 28.76 17.87
CA ARG A 487 -16.72 28.31 19.23
C ARG A 487 -17.84 28.73 20.17
N LYS A 488 -18.05 27.97 21.24
CA LYS A 488 -19.04 28.26 22.28
C LYS A 488 -18.35 28.81 23.52
N VAL A 489 -18.84 29.92 24.05
CA VAL A 489 -18.23 30.61 25.20
C VAL A 489 -19.29 30.99 26.22
N TRP A 490 -19.17 30.47 27.44
CA TRP A 490 -19.93 30.95 28.59
C TRP A 490 -19.36 32.30 29.05
N ASN A 491 -20.02 33.38 28.67
CA ASN A 491 -19.45 34.73 28.68
C ASN A 491 -19.89 35.58 29.88
N THR A 492 -21.09 35.34 30.40
CA THR A 492 -21.63 35.93 31.63
C THR A 492 -22.24 34.83 32.47
N ASP A 493 -22.35 35.05 33.78
CA ASP A 493 -23.01 34.16 34.75
C ASP A 493 -23.88 35.08 35.63
N ASP A 494 -25.18 34.82 35.71
CA ASP A 494 -26.13 35.58 36.52
C ASP A 494 -26.01 35.28 38.03
N GLY A 495 -25.17 34.30 38.38
CA GLY A 495 -24.76 33.94 39.73
C GLY A 495 -25.27 32.59 40.19
N ASP A 496 -25.95 31.82 39.34
CA ASP A 496 -26.41 30.47 39.64
C ASP A 496 -25.36 29.37 39.33
N GLY A 497 -24.31 29.72 38.59
CA GLY A 497 -23.20 28.83 38.24
C GLY A 497 -23.57 27.79 37.17
N VAL A 498 -24.63 28.01 36.41
CA VAL A 498 -25.09 27.17 35.30
C VAL A 498 -24.87 27.91 33.98
N PRO A 499 -24.32 27.29 32.94
CA PRO A 499 -24.25 27.92 31.63
C PRO A 499 -25.60 27.82 30.91
N GLU A 500 -26.29 28.94 30.64
CA GLU A 500 -27.51 28.92 29.83
C GLU A 500 -27.39 29.57 28.45
N ASN A 501 -28.03 28.93 27.47
CA ASN A 501 -28.12 29.46 26.12
C ASN A 501 -28.96 30.74 26.04
N ASN A 502 -29.80 31.03 27.05
CA ASN A 502 -30.63 32.24 27.11
C ASN A 502 -29.87 33.45 27.67
N GLY A 503 -28.80 33.86 27.00
CA GLY A 503 -28.11 35.13 27.23
C GLY A 503 -26.76 35.05 27.93
N GLU A 504 -26.35 33.87 28.40
CA GLU A 504 -25.05 33.67 29.04
C GLU A 504 -23.97 33.19 28.06
N ILE A 505 -24.38 32.36 27.11
CA ILE A 505 -23.52 31.77 26.09
C ILE A 505 -23.49 32.66 24.84
N ILE A 506 -22.29 32.88 24.31
CA ILE A 506 -22.07 33.50 23.00
C ILE A 506 -21.38 32.53 22.05
N TRP A 507 -21.52 32.80 20.75
CA TRP A 507 -21.06 31.91 19.67
C TRP A 507 -20.10 32.63 18.71
N PRO A 508 -18.86 32.96 19.14
CA PRO A 508 -17.95 33.67 18.27
C PRO A 508 -17.49 32.79 17.11
N ILE A 509 -17.29 33.40 15.94
CA ILE A 509 -16.75 32.71 14.77
C ILE A 509 -15.29 32.34 15.02
N MET A 510 -14.93 31.07 14.82
CA MET A 510 -13.52 30.63 14.81
C MET A 510 -12.93 30.82 13.40
N ILE A 511 -13.69 30.49 12.36
CA ILE A 511 -13.28 30.56 10.95
C ILE A 511 -14.52 30.72 10.07
N GLN A 512 -14.40 31.50 9.00
CA GLN A 512 -15.47 31.69 8.01
C GLN A 512 -14.89 31.76 6.60
N ASN A 513 -15.72 31.46 5.60
CA ASN A 513 -15.32 31.42 4.19
C ASN A 513 -14.64 32.72 3.69
N THR A 514 -15.01 33.89 4.22
CA THR A 514 -14.37 35.17 3.85
C THR A 514 -12.94 35.33 4.39
N ASN A 515 -12.48 34.44 5.28
CA ASN A 515 -11.09 34.41 5.73
C ASN A 515 -10.17 33.70 4.71
N THR A 516 -10.70 32.73 3.95
CA THR A 516 -9.89 31.80 3.15
C THR A 516 -9.04 32.46 2.05
N PRO A 517 -9.45 33.57 1.39
CA PRO A 517 -8.60 34.22 0.39
C PRO A 517 -7.24 34.69 0.90
N GLY A 518 -7.08 34.88 2.22
CA GLY A 518 -5.82 35.26 2.85
C GLY A 518 -4.93 34.09 3.29
N PHE A 519 -5.38 32.84 3.15
CA PHE A 519 -4.63 31.68 3.63
C PHE A 519 -3.54 31.24 2.66
N ASN A 520 -2.52 30.57 3.21
CA ASN A 520 -1.39 30.10 2.43
C ASN A 520 -1.80 28.98 1.46
N ASN A 521 -1.82 29.30 0.17
CA ASN A 521 -2.18 28.36 -0.88
C ASN A 521 -0.98 27.61 -1.48
N ASN A 522 0.25 27.96 -1.09
CA ASN A 522 1.49 27.33 -1.57
C ASN A 522 1.91 26.12 -0.71
N GLN A 523 1.52 26.10 0.56
CA GLN A 523 1.77 25.01 1.51
C GLN A 523 0.48 24.63 2.27
N PRO A 524 -0.55 24.19 1.52
CA PRO A 524 -1.88 23.95 2.07
C PRO A 524 -1.99 22.58 2.76
N PRO A 525 -2.75 22.45 3.85
CA PRO A 525 -2.99 21.19 4.56
C PRO A 525 -4.05 20.30 3.93
N ILE A 526 -4.05 19.04 4.36
CA ILE A 526 -5.24 18.18 4.42
C ILE A 526 -6.04 18.58 5.67
N VAL A 527 -7.34 18.79 5.51
CA VAL A 527 -8.21 19.29 6.59
C VAL A 527 -9.28 18.28 6.94
N PHE A 528 -9.44 17.97 8.23
CA PHE A 528 -10.63 17.28 8.74
C PHE A 528 -11.40 18.20 9.70
N ALA A 529 -12.68 18.40 9.38
CA ALA A 529 -13.59 19.23 10.14
C ALA A 529 -14.69 18.39 10.78
N ALA A 530 -14.56 18.06 12.07
CA ALA A 530 -15.65 17.49 12.87
C ALA A 530 -16.63 18.63 13.22
N SER A 531 -17.44 19.04 12.26
CA SER A 531 -18.39 20.15 12.38
C SER A 531 -19.56 19.96 11.42
N CYS A 532 -20.76 20.33 11.86
CA CYS A 532 -21.97 20.27 11.05
C CYS A 532 -21.89 21.19 9.82
N TYR A 533 -22.54 20.84 8.71
CA TYR A 533 -22.80 21.70 7.54
C TYR A 533 -21.59 22.33 6.81
N VAL A 534 -20.35 22.17 7.25
CA VAL A 534 -19.19 22.87 6.64
C VAL A 534 -18.94 22.49 5.18
N SER A 535 -19.53 21.38 4.72
CA SER A 535 -19.57 20.93 3.32
C SER A 535 -20.99 20.93 2.73
N HIS A 536 -21.90 21.78 3.22
CA HIS A 536 -23.29 21.87 2.75
C HIS A 536 -23.36 22.16 1.23
N PRO A 537 -23.71 21.17 0.39
CA PRO A 537 -23.43 21.22 -1.05
C PRO A 537 -24.28 22.23 -1.82
N GLU A 538 -25.46 22.58 -1.31
CA GLU A 538 -26.37 23.58 -1.88
C GLU A 538 -25.84 25.01 -1.69
N THR A 539 -24.94 25.22 -0.72
CA THR A 539 -24.24 26.50 -0.53
C THR A 539 -22.96 26.51 -1.35
N THR A 540 -22.98 27.17 -2.51
CA THR A 540 -21.85 27.19 -3.46
C THR A 540 -20.51 27.65 -2.86
N ASN A 541 -20.55 28.57 -1.90
CA ASN A 541 -19.38 29.07 -1.17
C ASN A 541 -19.33 28.55 0.27
N ASN A 542 -19.74 27.29 0.48
CA ASN A 542 -19.58 26.65 1.78
C ASN A 542 -18.11 26.67 2.23
N LEU A 543 -17.89 26.48 3.53
CA LEU A 543 -16.56 26.63 4.13
C LEU A 543 -15.55 25.68 3.48
N GLY A 544 -15.92 24.41 3.28
CA GLY A 544 -15.07 23.39 2.66
C GLY A 544 -14.67 23.73 1.23
N ALA A 545 -15.62 24.10 0.38
CA ALA A 545 -15.35 24.53 -1.00
C ALA A 545 -14.48 25.80 -1.05
N SER A 546 -14.68 26.72 -0.10
CA SER A 546 -13.89 27.95 0.01
C SER A 546 -12.45 27.69 0.47
N LEU A 547 -12.24 26.71 1.34
CA LEU A 547 -10.91 26.25 1.77
C LEU A 547 -10.20 25.45 0.66
N LEU A 548 -10.93 24.57 -0.03
CA LEU A 548 -10.40 23.87 -1.19
C LEU A 548 -10.02 24.85 -2.30
N THR A 549 -10.74 25.96 -2.45
CA THR A 549 -10.34 27.05 -3.34
C THR A 549 -9.06 27.73 -2.83
N ASN A 550 -9.03 28.13 -1.55
CA ASN A 550 -7.88 28.82 -0.94
C ASN A 550 -7.56 28.26 0.45
N GLY A 551 -6.34 27.73 0.63
CA GLY A 551 -5.83 27.38 1.95
C GLY A 551 -5.99 25.91 2.40
N ALA A 552 -6.55 25.01 1.59
CA ALA A 552 -6.52 23.56 1.80
C ALA A 552 -6.25 22.79 0.48
N ALA A 553 -5.58 21.64 0.57
CA ALA A 553 -5.35 20.71 -0.54
C ALA A 553 -6.47 19.67 -0.65
N ALA A 554 -6.98 19.24 0.51
CA ALA A 554 -8.18 18.43 0.65
C ALA A 554 -8.94 18.88 1.89
N PHE A 555 -10.25 18.65 1.88
CA PHE A 555 -11.15 19.02 2.96
C PHE A 555 -12.18 17.90 3.17
N ILE A 556 -12.24 17.39 4.39
CA ILE A 556 -13.25 16.42 4.83
C ILE A 556 -14.18 17.16 5.78
N GLY A 557 -15.48 17.13 5.50
CA GLY A 557 -16.47 17.77 6.35
C GLY A 557 -17.88 17.30 6.08
N ALA A 558 -18.77 17.54 7.04
CA ALA A 558 -20.15 17.09 6.99
C ALA A 558 -21.02 17.93 6.06
N ALA A 559 -21.87 17.27 5.28
CA ALA A 559 -22.86 17.93 4.42
C ALA A 559 -24.08 18.47 5.20
N ARG A 560 -24.38 17.85 6.35
CA ARG A 560 -25.50 18.12 7.25
C ARG A 560 -25.05 18.07 8.72
N VAL A 561 -25.98 17.89 9.65
CA VAL A 561 -25.69 17.61 11.07
C VAL A 561 -24.81 16.37 11.20
N SER A 562 -23.71 16.49 11.93
CA SER A 562 -22.82 15.36 12.26
C SER A 562 -22.89 15.03 13.74
N TYR A 563 -22.81 13.76 14.10
CA TYR A 563 -23.08 13.31 15.47
C TYR A 563 -21.78 12.96 16.23
N ALA A 564 -21.70 13.46 17.45
CA ALA A 564 -20.63 13.20 18.41
C ALA A 564 -21.09 12.25 19.52
N SER A 565 -20.15 11.74 20.29
CA SER A 565 -20.43 11.10 21.58
C SER A 565 -20.33 12.16 22.67
N SER A 566 -21.39 12.37 23.45
CA SER A 566 -21.50 13.39 24.52
C SER A 566 -20.37 13.39 25.56
N PHE A 567 -19.66 12.27 25.71
CA PHE A 567 -18.54 12.10 26.64
C PHE A 567 -17.29 11.56 25.92
N TRP A 568 -17.02 12.05 24.71
CA TRP A 568 -15.84 11.62 23.96
C TRP A 568 -14.55 12.02 24.68
N THR A 569 -13.76 11.03 25.10
CA THR A 569 -12.44 11.24 25.74
C THR A 569 -11.36 10.31 25.17
N GLN A 570 -11.74 9.39 24.29
CA GLN A 570 -10.86 8.43 23.64
C GLN A 570 -11.55 7.87 22.37
N PRO A 571 -10.76 7.35 21.40
CA PRO A 571 -11.29 6.83 20.15
C PRO A 571 -12.31 5.70 20.33
N SER A 572 -12.24 4.96 21.44
CA SER A 572 -13.17 3.86 21.70
C SER A 572 -14.62 4.29 21.98
N HIS A 573 -14.88 5.61 22.04
CA HIS A 573 -16.21 6.17 22.28
C HIS A 573 -16.98 6.48 20.98
N GLY A 574 -16.45 6.20 19.79
CA GLY A 574 -17.21 6.33 18.53
C GLY A 574 -17.51 7.77 18.10
N GLY A 575 -18.46 7.93 17.18
CA GLY A 575 -18.88 9.23 16.64
C GLY A 575 -17.84 9.96 15.78
N HIS A 576 -18.19 11.17 15.34
CA HIS A 576 -17.38 11.90 14.36
C HIS A 576 -15.96 12.27 14.83
N GLY A 577 -15.73 12.35 16.14
CA GLY A 577 -14.42 12.61 16.74
C GLY A 577 -13.50 11.41 16.55
N THR A 578 -14.04 10.20 16.62
CA THR A 578 -13.31 8.97 16.30
C THR A 578 -13.03 8.86 14.81
N ILE A 579 -13.95 9.26 13.93
CA ILE A 579 -13.70 9.33 12.49
C ILE A 579 -12.53 10.29 12.20
N CYS A 580 -12.52 11.47 12.84
CA CYS A 580 -11.42 12.43 12.74
C CYS A 580 -10.09 11.81 13.21
N TYR A 581 -10.09 11.14 14.36
CA TYR A 581 -8.91 10.48 14.91
C TYR A 581 -8.36 9.39 13.98
N ASP A 582 -9.21 8.46 13.53
CA ASP A 582 -8.78 7.33 12.69
C ASP A 582 -8.34 7.80 11.30
N PHE A 583 -9.04 8.77 10.70
CA PHE A 583 -8.58 9.41 9.47
C PHE A 583 -7.18 10.02 9.63
N THR A 584 -6.93 10.67 10.77
CA THR A 584 -5.62 11.28 11.06
C THR A 584 -4.53 10.23 11.17
N ASP A 585 -4.80 9.09 11.81
CA ASP A 585 -3.84 7.99 11.91
C ASP A 585 -3.48 7.42 10.54
N ARG A 586 -4.50 7.23 9.69
CA ARG A 586 -4.33 6.71 8.33
C ARG A 586 -3.47 7.62 7.46
N ILE A 587 -3.73 8.93 7.51
CA ILE A 587 -2.97 9.94 6.78
C ILE A 587 -1.55 10.11 7.32
N ALA A 588 -1.37 10.14 8.65
CA ALA A 588 -0.09 10.46 9.27
C ALA A 588 0.86 9.25 9.36
N ASN A 589 0.32 8.05 9.63
CA ASN A 589 1.09 6.88 10.05
C ASN A 589 0.91 5.67 9.14
N LYS A 590 -0.26 5.45 8.54
CA LYS A 590 -0.49 4.32 7.62
C LYS A 590 -0.16 4.64 6.15
N ASN A 591 0.22 5.89 5.86
CA ASN A 591 0.54 6.37 4.52
C ASN A 591 -0.62 6.15 3.52
N GLU A 592 -1.87 6.19 3.96
CA GLU A 592 -3.03 6.10 3.06
C GLU A 592 -3.23 7.42 2.31
N ASP A 593 -3.79 7.37 1.10
CA ASP A 593 -4.33 8.57 0.43
C ASP A 593 -5.67 8.98 1.04
N CYS A 594 -6.14 10.18 0.69
CA CYS A 594 -7.33 10.80 1.27
C CYS A 594 -8.60 9.95 1.07
N GLY A 595 -8.71 9.29 -0.08
CA GLY A 595 -9.81 8.39 -0.40
C GLY A 595 -9.78 7.18 0.52
N HIS A 596 -8.73 6.34 0.44
CA HIS A 596 -8.60 5.18 1.33
C HIS A 596 -8.80 5.54 2.79
N ALA A 597 -8.11 6.59 3.27
CA ALA A 597 -8.16 7.01 4.66
C ALA A 597 -9.57 7.36 5.14
N LEU A 598 -10.35 8.09 4.34
CA LEU A 598 -11.70 8.50 4.74
C LEU A 598 -12.66 7.32 4.80
N TYR A 599 -12.67 6.51 3.75
CA TYR A 599 -13.61 5.40 3.65
C TYR A 599 -13.28 4.30 4.67
N ASN A 600 -12.00 3.96 4.85
CA ASN A 600 -11.59 3.00 5.86
C ASN A 600 -11.84 3.53 7.28
N ALA A 601 -11.66 4.83 7.55
CA ALA A 601 -11.98 5.40 8.86
C ALA A 601 -13.47 5.33 9.17
N LYS A 602 -14.31 5.65 8.19
CA LYS A 602 -15.76 5.49 8.30
C LYS A 602 -16.17 4.05 8.58
N GLN A 603 -15.71 3.11 7.76
CA GLN A 603 -16.01 1.69 7.95
C GLN A 603 -15.49 1.16 9.28
N TYR A 604 -14.26 1.52 9.67
CA TYR A 604 -13.68 1.10 10.93
C TYR A 604 -14.55 1.58 12.10
N VAL A 605 -14.94 2.86 12.11
CA VAL A 605 -15.76 3.40 13.19
C VAL A 605 -17.16 2.77 13.22
N TYR A 606 -17.84 2.68 12.08
CA TYR A 606 -19.17 2.07 11.97
C TYR A 606 -19.21 0.63 12.47
N ASN A 607 -18.18 -0.15 12.15
CA ASN A 607 -18.12 -1.57 12.46
C ASN A 607 -17.57 -1.88 13.87
N THR A 608 -16.78 -0.97 14.44
CA THR A 608 -16.04 -1.18 15.69
C THR A 608 -16.70 -0.48 16.87
N TYR A 609 -17.36 0.66 16.63
CA TYR A 609 -17.99 1.49 17.66
C TYR A 609 -19.47 1.78 17.33
N PRO A 610 -20.30 0.75 17.07
CA PRO A 610 -21.66 0.96 16.63
C PRO A 610 -22.53 1.52 17.77
N TRP A 611 -23.26 2.59 17.49
CA TRP A 611 -24.41 2.99 18.30
C TRP A 611 -25.63 2.10 18.03
N ASN A 612 -25.66 1.41 16.89
CA ASN A 612 -26.78 0.66 16.33
C ASN A 612 -28.02 1.52 16.04
N LEU A 613 -27.81 2.82 15.77
CA LEU A 613 -28.86 3.79 15.47
C LEU A 613 -28.69 4.34 14.05
N TRP A 614 -29.68 5.07 13.54
CA TRP A 614 -29.61 5.60 12.18
C TRP A 614 -28.54 6.69 12.03
N GLN A 615 -28.13 7.32 13.13
CA GLN A 615 -27.10 8.34 13.21
C GLN A 615 -25.70 7.78 12.89
N ASP A 616 -25.49 6.46 13.05
CA ASP A 616 -24.31 5.77 12.52
C ASP A 616 -24.27 5.92 11.00
N ASN A 617 -25.36 5.57 10.32
CA ASN A 617 -25.52 5.73 8.87
C ASN A 617 -25.42 7.21 8.47
N ALA A 618 -25.98 8.13 9.27
CA ALA A 618 -25.89 9.56 9.01
C ALA A 618 -24.43 10.04 8.98
N ASN A 619 -23.60 9.62 9.94
CA ASN A 619 -22.17 9.93 9.93
C ASN A 619 -21.44 9.29 8.74
N MET A 620 -21.85 8.09 8.30
CA MET A 620 -21.32 7.47 7.08
C MET A 620 -21.60 8.30 5.83
N TYR A 621 -22.80 8.89 5.72
CA TYR A 621 -23.20 9.70 4.56
C TYR A 621 -22.60 11.12 4.59
N ASN A 622 -22.45 11.71 5.78
CA ASN A 622 -22.12 13.12 5.96
C ASN A 622 -20.73 13.54 5.48
N PHE A 623 -19.69 12.80 5.87
CA PHE A 623 -18.31 13.24 5.69
C PHE A 623 -17.85 13.01 4.25
N ASN A 624 -17.91 14.03 3.41
CA ASN A 624 -17.50 13.92 2.01
C ASN A 624 -16.08 14.45 1.81
N LEU A 625 -15.33 13.86 0.88
CA LEU A 625 -14.00 14.32 0.49
C LEU A 625 -14.11 15.40 -0.60
N TYR A 626 -13.82 16.64 -0.23
CA TYR A 626 -13.57 17.70 -1.19
C TYR A 626 -12.08 17.75 -1.52
N GLY A 627 -11.73 17.35 -2.73
CA GLY A 627 -10.35 17.19 -3.19
C GLY A 627 -10.18 15.93 -4.02
N ASP A 628 -8.92 15.56 -4.21
CA ASP A 628 -8.53 14.38 -4.95
C ASP A 628 -8.47 13.14 -4.04
N PRO A 629 -9.19 12.05 -4.37
CA PRO A 629 -9.17 10.83 -3.56
C PRO A 629 -7.81 10.14 -3.56
N ALA A 630 -6.99 10.25 -4.60
CA ALA A 630 -5.68 9.60 -4.66
C ALA A 630 -4.55 10.46 -4.09
N MET A 631 -4.85 11.64 -3.54
CA MET A 631 -3.84 12.52 -2.96
C MET A 631 -3.39 11.99 -1.59
N ALA A 632 -2.07 11.93 -1.37
CA ALA A 632 -1.48 11.46 -0.12
C ALA A 632 -0.39 12.39 0.40
N MET A 633 -0.06 12.27 1.70
CA MET A 633 1.10 12.92 2.29
C MET A 633 2.40 12.46 1.63
N ASN A 634 2.47 11.16 1.34
CA ASN A 634 3.55 10.46 0.68
C ASN A 634 3.01 9.58 -0.47
N LEU A 635 3.61 9.65 -1.65
CA LEU A 635 3.22 8.88 -2.82
C LEU A 635 4.24 7.78 -3.10
N ALA A 636 3.77 6.65 -3.64
CA ALA A 636 4.67 5.58 -4.02
C ALA A 636 5.62 6.02 -5.16
N PRO A 637 6.85 5.47 -5.20
CA PRO A 637 7.76 5.67 -6.32
C PRO A 637 7.14 5.24 -7.65
N GLY A 638 7.46 5.96 -8.72
CA GLY A 638 7.10 5.55 -10.07
C GLY A 638 7.75 4.21 -10.43
N LYS A 639 7.09 3.43 -11.30
CA LYS A 639 7.64 2.16 -11.79
C LYS A 639 9.04 2.37 -12.38
N PRO A 640 10.04 1.55 -12.04
CA PRO A 640 11.35 1.66 -12.66
C PRO A 640 11.31 1.41 -14.17
N GLY A 641 12.27 1.98 -14.89
CA GLY A 641 12.54 1.61 -16.28
C GLY A 641 12.86 0.12 -16.39
N GLN A 642 12.57 -0.48 -17.55
CA GLN A 642 13.01 -1.84 -17.86
C GLN A 642 14.53 -1.96 -17.58
N PRO A 643 14.98 -3.00 -16.87
CA PRO A 643 16.41 -3.17 -16.58
C PRO A 643 17.23 -3.21 -17.86
N THR A 644 18.45 -2.68 -17.79
CA THR A 644 19.41 -2.67 -18.91
C THR A 644 20.68 -3.43 -18.50
N GLY A 645 21.18 -4.30 -19.37
CA GLY A 645 22.36 -5.13 -19.10
C GLY A 645 22.50 -6.27 -20.13
N PRO A 646 23.46 -7.18 -19.94
CA PRO A 646 23.63 -8.36 -20.80
C PRO A 646 22.39 -9.26 -20.79
N THR A 647 21.90 -9.64 -21.97
CA THR A 647 20.77 -10.56 -22.17
C THR A 647 21.19 -12.01 -22.44
N THR A 648 22.50 -12.25 -22.52
CA THR A 648 23.09 -13.59 -22.63
C THR A 648 24.30 -13.68 -21.71
N GLY A 649 24.53 -14.87 -21.17
CA GLY A 649 25.63 -15.13 -20.25
C GLY A 649 25.85 -16.62 -20.01
N ILE A 650 26.83 -16.92 -19.16
CA ILE A 650 27.18 -18.25 -18.69
C ILE A 650 27.15 -18.31 -17.17
N THR A 651 26.92 -19.49 -16.61
CA THR A 651 26.82 -19.68 -15.16
C THR A 651 28.11 -19.33 -14.43
N GLY A 652 27.98 -18.74 -13.23
CA GLY A 652 29.11 -18.40 -12.35
C GLY A 652 29.81 -17.08 -12.65
N PHE A 653 29.35 -16.31 -13.65
CA PHE A 653 29.89 -15.00 -14.01
C PHE A 653 29.02 -13.85 -13.49
N SER A 654 29.68 -12.73 -13.18
CA SER A 654 29.03 -11.52 -12.68
C SER A 654 28.62 -10.61 -13.83
N TYR A 655 27.35 -10.21 -13.86
CA TYR A 655 26.76 -9.30 -14.82
C TYR A 655 26.27 -8.03 -14.13
N THR A 656 26.37 -6.88 -14.79
CA THR A 656 25.88 -5.60 -14.27
C THR A 656 24.58 -5.23 -14.94
N TYR A 657 23.57 -4.92 -14.13
CA TYR A 657 22.26 -4.44 -14.57
C TYR A 657 21.98 -3.05 -14.00
N SER A 658 21.28 -2.21 -14.76
CA SER A 658 20.96 -0.84 -14.37
C SER A 658 19.50 -0.48 -14.61
N THR A 659 18.94 0.39 -13.77
CA THR A 659 17.60 0.96 -13.91
C THR A 659 17.54 2.37 -13.32
N VAL A 660 16.40 3.04 -13.48
CA VAL A 660 16.10 4.34 -12.87
C VAL A 660 14.61 4.40 -12.53
N ALA A 661 14.29 5.04 -11.42
CA ALA A 661 12.94 5.38 -11.02
C ALA A 661 12.94 6.77 -10.38
N SER A 662 11.78 7.42 -10.39
CA SER A 662 11.57 8.71 -9.74
C SER A 662 10.43 8.61 -8.74
N ASP A 663 10.62 9.20 -7.58
CA ASP A 663 9.58 9.43 -6.59
C ASP A 663 8.84 10.75 -6.86
N PRO A 664 7.49 10.78 -6.90
CA PRO A 664 6.72 12.02 -7.08
C PRO A 664 6.99 13.09 -6.03
N THR A 665 7.26 12.70 -4.79
CA THR A 665 7.58 13.60 -3.68
C THR A 665 9.09 13.88 -3.55
N ALA A 666 9.89 13.34 -4.48
CA ALA A 666 11.35 13.42 -4.49
C ALA A 666 12.06 12.74 -3.29
N ASP A 667 11.37 11.80 -2.65
CA ASP A 667 11.97 10.96 -1.62
C ASP A 667 13.06 10.02 -2.19
N LYS A 668 14.00 9.61 -1.35
CA LYS A 668 15.09 8.70 -1.76
C LYS A 668 14.59 7.27 -1.92
N LEU A 669 15.24 6.50 -2.79
CA LEU A 669 14.78 5.18 -3.24
C LEU A 669 15.77 4.06 -2.95
N ARG A 670 15.27 2.87 -2.66
CA ARG A 670 15.99 1.60 -2.78
C ARG A 670 15.32 0.74 -3.85
N TYR A 671 16.05 -0.23 -4.41
CA TYR A 671 15.58 -1.03 -5.54
C TYR A 671 15.50 -2.52 -5.19
N GLY A 672 14.34 -3.12 -5.39
CA GLY A 672 14.08 -4.54 -5.20
C GLY A 672 14.11 -5.27 -6.55
N TRP A 673 15.10 -6.14 -6.72
CA TRP A 673 15.32 -6.95 -7.91
C TRP A 673 14.67 -8.32 -7.75
N ASP A 674 13.82 -8.66 -8.71
CA ASP A 674 13.30 -10.00 -8.97
C ASP A 674 14.10 -10.56 -10.15
N TRP A 675 14.97 -11.54 -9.88
CA TRP A 675 15.87 -12.12 -10.88
C TRP A 675 15.20 -13.25 -11.66
N ASN A 676 14.13 -13.84 -11.16
CA ASN A 676 13.51 -15.04 -11.74
C ASN A 676 12.14 -14.75 -12.42
N GLY A 677 11.52 -13.61 -12.12
CA GLY A 677 10.24 -13.16 -12.65
C GLY A 677 9.02 -13.78 -11.97
N ASP A 678 9.15 -14.24 -10.72
CA ASP A 678 8.06 -14.83 -9.92
C ASP A 678 7.22 -13.77 -9.18
N GLY A 679 7.59 -12.50 -9.27
CA GLY A 679 6.92 -11.38 -8.61
C GLY A 679 7.38 -11.13 -7.18
N ILE A 680 8.34 -11.89 -6.68
CA ILE A 680 8.94 -11.72 -5.35
C ILE A 680 10.31 -11.05 -5.50
N VAL A 681 10.62 -10.11 -4.61
CA VAL A 681 11.95 -9.49 -4.59
C VAL A 681 12.96 -10.47 -4.00
N ASP A 682 13.90 -10.91 -4.82
CA ASP A 682 15.04 -11.73 -4.42
C ASP A 682 16.11 -10.91 -3.68
N GLN A 683 16.31 -9.65 -4.09
CA GLN A 683 17.40 -8.82 -3.59
C GLN A 683 17.05 -7.34 -3.52
N TRP A 684 17.22 -6.73 -2.35
CA TRP A 684 17.17 -5.27 -2.18
C TRP A 684 18.56 -4.64 -2.28
N ASP A 685 18.65 -3.55 -3.03
CA ASP A 685 19.81 -2.66 -3.10
C ASP A 685 19.45 -1.30 -2.50
N ASP A 686 19.99 -1.03 -1.31
CA ASP A 686 19.74 0.16 -0.51
C ASP A 686 20.93 1.14 -0.47
N ASN A 687 21.90 1.00 -1.39
CA ASN A 687 23.10 1.83 -1.42
C ASN A 687 23.87 1.83 -0.07
N ASN A 688 24.05 0.64 0.51
CA ASN A 688 24.64 0.45 1.84
C ASN A 688 23.88 1.24 2.93
N GLY A 689 22.55 1.18 2.90
CA GLY A 689 21.65 1.86 3.83
C GLY A 689 21.45 3.36 3.60
N ASN A 690 22.02 3.96 2.55
CA ASN A 690 21.91 5.41 2.30
C ASN A 690 20.74 5.79 1.38
N TYR A 691 20.16 4.82 0.69
CA TYR A 691 19.22 5.00 -0.42
C TYR A 691 19.83 5.84 -1.56
N TYR A 692 19.19 5.81 -2.72
CA TYR A 692 19.55 6.56 -3.91
C TYR A 692 18.71 7.82 -4.04
N THR A 693 19.29 8.88 -4.59
CA THR A 693 18.52 10.07 -4.95
C THR A 693 17.54 9.73 -6.07
N SER A 694 16.27 10.11 -5.91
CA SER A 694 15.22 9.95 -6.93
C SER A 694 15.65 10.47 -8.30
N GLY A 695 15.36 9.70 -9.36
CA GLY A 695 15.63 10.06 -10.75
C GLY A 695 17.08 9.81 -11.21
N ILE A 696 17.94 9.23 -10.39
CA ILE A 696 19.32 8.90 -10.76
C ILE A 696 19.44 7.42 -11.16
N PRO A 697 20.08 7.09 -12.30
CA PRO A 697 20.36 5.71 -12.67
C PRO A 697 21.22 4.98 -11.64
N VAL A 698 20.86 3.74 -11.33
CA VAL A 698 21.56 2.85 -10.39
C VAL A 698 22.01 1.59 -11.10
N SER A 699 23.04 0.92 -10.56
CA SER A 699 23.57 -0.33 -11.10
C SER A 699 23.86 -1.35 -10.00
N ILE A 700 23.53 -2.61 -10.25
CA ILE A 700 23.84 -3.75 -9.37
C ILE A 700 24.54 -4.86 -10.15
N THR A 701 25.35 -5.66 -9.47
CA THR A 701 25.96 -6.88 -10.02
C THR A 701 25.24 -8.14 -9.54
N HIS A 702 25.02 -9.11 -10.44
CA HIS A 702 24.40 -10.40 -10.12
C HIS A 702 25.13 -11.57 -10.78
N VAL A 703 25.12 -12.74 -10.12
CA VAL A 703 25.74 -13.99 -10.60
C VAL A 703 24.69 -15.08 -10.70
N PHE A 704 24.42 -15.55 -11.92
CA PHE A 704 23.52 -16.68 -12.16
C PHE A 704 24.25 -17.99 -11.91
N THR A 705 23.73 -18.83 -11.02
CA THR A 705 24.37 -20.12 -10.66
C THR A 705 23.81 -21.30 -11.44
N THR A 706 22.65 -21.14 -12.07
CA THR A 706 21.96 -22.15 -12.88
C THR A 706 21.78 -21.68 -14.31
N GLN A 707 21.79 -22.62 -15.25
CA GLN A 707 21.43 -22.34 -16.65
C GLN A 707 19.91 -22.22 -16.78
N GLY A 708 19.43 -21.36 -17.68
CA GLY A 708 18.02 -21.14 -17.90
C GLY A 708 17.72 -19.79 -18.53
N THR A 709 16.42 -19.52 -18.68
CA THR A 709 15.91 -18.21 -19.09
C THR A 709 15.34 -17.53 -17.86
N PHE A 710 15.81 -16.31 -17.57
CA PHE A 710 15.44 -15.50 -16.42
C PHE A 710 14.74 -14.24 -16.89
N ASN A 711 13.62 -13.88 -16.26
CA ASN A 711 12.87 -12.66 -16.60
C ASN A 711 13.02 -11.64 -15.48
N ILE A 712 14.00 -10.75 -15.62
CA ILE A 712 14.39 -9.82 -14.55
C ILE A 712 13.40 -8.65 -14.50
N GLN A 713 12.92 -8.32 -13.31
CA GLN A 713 12.13 -7.11 -13.03
C GLN A 713 12.63 -6.39 -11.80
N VAL A 714 12.32 -5.11 -11.70
CA VAL A 714 12.72 -4.27 -10.57
C VAL A 714 11.55 -3.41 -10.11
N LYS A 715 11.40 -3.25 -8.80
CA LYS A 715 10.55 -2.21 -8.20
C LYS A 715 11.38 -1.28 -7.32
N ALA A 716 10.84 -0.10 -7.03
CA ALA A 716 11.46 0.86 -6.12
C ALA A 716 10.64 0.98 -4.83
N GLU A 717 11.31 1.26 -3.73
CA GLU A 717 10.70 1.60 -2.44
C GLU A 717 11.32 2.90 -1.91
N ASP A 718 10.50 3.79 -1.37
CA ASP A 718 10.97 5.03 -0.75
C ASP A 718 11.51 4.83 0.69
N ILE A 719 11.96 5.91 1.30
CA ILE A 719 12.45 5.92 2.70
C ILE A 719 11.35 5.71 3.76
N TYR A 720 10.08 5.76 3.38
CA TYR A 720 8.92 5.58 4.24
C TYR A 720 8.23 4.22 4.05
N GLY A 721 8.80 3.36 3.19
CA GLY A 721 8.33 2.00 2.94
C GLY A 721 7.28 1.87 1.84
N LYS A 722 6.90 2.94 1.12
CA LYS A 722 5.97 2.80 -0.02
C LYS A 722 6.69 2.23 -1.22
N GLN A 723 6.06 1.23 -1.85
CA GLN A 723 6.61 0.52 -3.01
C GLN A 723 5.83 0.86 -4.28
N GLY A 724 6.56 1.06 -5.38
CA GLY A 724 6.01 1.18 -6.72
C GLY A 724 5.78 -0.17 -7.39
N ALA A 725 5.11 -0.16 -8.55
CA ALA A 725 4.94 -1.35 -9.39
C ALA A 725 6.28 -1.82 -10.00
N PHE A 726 6.34 -3.11 -10.34
CA PHE A 726 7.47 -3.67 -11.07
C PHE A 726 7.64 -3.07 -12.47
N SER A 727 8.89 -2.98 -12.92
CA SER A 727 9.28 -2.61 -14.29
C SER A 727 8.82 -3.66 -15.31
N PRO A 728 8.82 -3.34 -16.62
CA PRO A 728 8.79 -4.37 -17.66
C PRO A 728 9.92 -5.39 -17.50
N GLN A 729 9.69 -6.63 -17.93
CA GLN A 729 10.65 -7.75 -17.87
C GLN A 729 11.83 -7.57 -18.83
N LEU A 730 13.05 -7.86 -18.39
CA LEU A 730 14.22 -8.10 -19.23
C LEU A 730 14.53 -9.61 -19.25
N THR A 731 14.37 -10.25 -20.41
CA THR A 731 14.71 -11.67 -20.56
C THR A 731 16.21 -11.87 -20.76
N VAL A 732 16.82 -12.72 -19.93
CA VAL A 732 18.24 -13.07 -19.93
C VAL A 732 18.39 -14.59 -20.07
N VAL A 733 19.23 -15.03 -21.01
CA VAL A 733 19.52 -16.46 -21.26
C VAL A 733 20.90 -16.80 -20.72
N ILE A 734 20.95 -17.71 -19.76
CA ILE A 734 22.20 -18.19 -19.15
C ILE A 734 22.42 -19.64 -19.56
N THR A 735 23.59 -19.91 -20.15
CA THR A 735 24.00 -21.26 -20.54
C THR A 735 25.11 -21.80 -19.64
N GLN A 736 25.38 -23.09 -19.71
CA GLN A 736 26.63 -23.63 -19.18
C GLN A 736 27.73 -23.43 -20.23
N ASN A 737 28.86 -22.86 -19.83
CA ASN A 737 30.01 -22.67 -20.70
C ASN A 737 30.48 -24.00 -21.31
N GLN A 738 30.50 -24.09 -22.64
CA GLN A 738 31.00 -25.26 -23.36
C GLN A 738 32.47 -25.10 -23.72
N PRO A 739 33.25 -26.19 -23.72
CA PRO A 739 34.63 -26.09 -24.18
C PRO A 739 34.66 -25.87 -25.71
N PRO A 740 35.74 -25.29 -26.24
CA PRO A 740 35.93 -25.21 -27.68
C PRO A 740 35.88 -26.58 -28.35
N THR A 741 35.34 -26.60 -29.58
CA THR A 741 35.37 -27.78 -30.44
C THR A 741 36.79 -28.33 -30.58
N LYS A 742 36.87 -29.66 -30.75
CA LYS A 742 38.13 -30.36 -31.03
C LYS A 742 38.87 -29.65 -32.17
N PRO A 743 40.12 -29.18 -31.96
CA PRO A 743 40.86 -28.52 -33.02
C PRO A 743 41.07 -29.43 -34.23
N SER A 744 41.12 -28.84 -35.42
CA SER A 744 41.48 -29.58 -36.64
C SER A 744 42.87 -30.21 -36.50
N LYS A 745 43.05 -31.39 -37.09
CA LYS A 745 44.35 -32.08 -37.13
C LYS A 745 45.44 -31.08 -37.56
N PRO A 746 46.55 -30.94 -36.82
CA PRO A 746 47.62 -30.02 -37.18
C PRO A 746 48.08 -30.25 -38.61
N SER A 747 48.34 -29.17 -39.34
CA SER A 747 48.80 -29.19 -40.73
C SER A 747 50.18 -28.55 -40.83
N GLY A 748 51.15 -29.29 -41.38
CA GLY A 748 52.54 -28.85 -41.51
C GLY A 748 53.44 -30.00 -41.95
N PRO A 749 54.77 -29.79 -42.00
CA PRO A 749 55.73 -30.83 -42.41
C PRO A 749 55.71 -32.07 -41.49
N THR A 750 55.60 -33.27 -42.06
CA THR A 750 55.61 -34.55 -41.32
C THR A 750 57.00 -35.20 -41.23
N SER A 751 58.01 -34.58 -41.83
CA SER A 751 59.41 -34.95 -41.63
C SER A 751 60.33 -33.75 -41.76
N GLY A 752 61.47 -33.79 -41.07
CA GLY A 752 62.41 -32.66 -41.05
C GLY A 752 63.79 -33.01 -40.52
N THR A 753 64.59 -31.99 -40.28
CA THR A 753 65.93 -32.09 -39.69
C THR A 753 65.94 -31.47 -38.30
N VAL A 754 66.59 -32.14 -37.34
CA VAL A 754 66.82 -31.63 -35.98
C VAL A 754 67.46 -30.23 -36.04
N GLY A 755 66.97 -29.30 -35.21
CA GLY A 755 67.45 -27.92 -35.13
C GLY A 755 66.84 -26.93 -36.15
N THR A 756 65.93 -27.39 -37.02
CA THR A 756 65.16 -26.53 -37.93
C THR A 756 63.77 -26.24 -37.36
N SER A 757 63.33 -24.99 -37.45
CA SER A 757 61.97 -24.57 -37.05
C SER A 757 60.96 -24.86 -38.13
N TYR A 758 59.82 -25.46 -37.75
CA TYR A 758 58.71 -25.79 -38.63
C TYR A 758 57.42 -25.18 -38.10
N THR A 759 56.58 -24.70 -39.02
CA THR A 759 55.30 -24.06 -38.70
C THR A 759 54.14 -25.03 -38.92
N TYR A 760 53.21 -25.08 -37.97
CA TYR A 760 52.02 -25.91 -37.99
C TYR A 760 50.78 -25.06 -37.78
N SER A 761 49.69 -25.37 -38.48
CA SER A 761 48.42 -24.68 -38.38
C SER A 761 47.29 -25.58 -37.88
N THR A 762 46.31 -24.97 -37.21
CA THR A 762 45.08 -25.60 -36.71
C THR A 762 44.00 -24.53 -36.51
N ASN A 763 42.77 -24.95 -36.26
CA ASN A 763 41.65 -24.09 -35.87
C ASN A 763 40.68 -24.85 -34.97
N ALA A 764 40.00 -24.13 -34.09
CA ALA A 764 38.90 -24.58 -33.25
C ALA A 764 37.87 -23.45 -33.16
N SER A 765 36.60 -23.82 -33.05
CA SER A 765 35.49 -22.91 -32.79
C SER A 765 34.91 -23.15 -31.40
N ASP A 766 34.60 -22.08 -30.69
CA ASP A 766 33.86 -22.07 -29.44
C ASP A 766 32.35 -21.95 -29.70
N PRO A 767 31.48 -22.77 -29.09
CA PRO A 767 30.03 -22.73 -29.33
C PRO A 767 29.37 -21.39 -28.97
N GLU A 768 29.87 -20.71 -27.94
CA GLU A 768 29.43 -19.38 -27.47
C GLU A 768 30.15 -18.24 -28.21
N SER A 769 30.99 -18.59 -29.21
CA SER A 769 31.84 -17.66 -29.96
C SER A 769 32.88 -16.94 -29.10
N TYR A 770 33.24 -17.47 -27.94
CA TYR A 770 34.34 -16.95 -27.14
C TYR A 770 35.67 -17.10 -27.87
N THR A 771 36.63 -16.23 -27.53
CA THR A 771 37.98 -16.31 -28.06
C THR A 771 38.72 -17.51 -27.44
N VAL A 772 39.60 -18.14 -28.21
CA VAL A 772 40.26 -19.40 -27.87
C VAL A 772 41.79 -19.30 -27.89
N ALA A 773 42.46 -20.04 -27.01
CA ALA A 773 43.90 -20.24 -26.99
C ALA A 773 44.23 -21.71 -27.30
N TYR A 774 45.41 -21.99 -27.86
CA TYR A 774 45.79 -23.32 -28.33
C TYR A 774 46.95 -23.89 -27.53
N GLY A 775 46.76 -25.08 -26.97
CA GLY A 775 47.78 -25.84 -26.24
C GLY A 775 48.38 -26.91 -27.14
N TRP A 776 49.66 -26.79 -27.45
CA TRP A 776 50.43 -27.71 -28.29
C TRP A 776 51.18 -28.74 -27.43
N ASP A 777 51.00 -30.01 -27.79
CA ASP A 777 51.79 -31.16 -27.35
C ASP A 777 52.68 -31.56 -28.53
N TRP A 778 53.96 -31.26 -28.44
CA TRP A 778 54.93 -31.42 -29.53
C TRP A 778 55.58 -32.80 -29.52
N ASP A 779 55.57 -33.52 -28.40
CA ASP A 779 56.21 -34.82 -28.25
C ASP A 779 55.24 -36.01 -28.15
N GLY A 780 53.98 -35.75 -27.84
CA GLY A 780 52.88 -36.70 -27.77
C GLY A 780 52.68 -37.34 -26.39
N ASP A 781 53.28 -36.79 -25.32
CA ASP A 781 53.20 -37.33 -23.97
C ASP A 781 51.84 -37.07 -23.27
N GLY A 782 50.97 -36.27 -23.89
CA GLY A 782 49.64 -35.95 -23.39
C GLY A 782 49.61 -34.74 -22.45
N THR A 783 50.72 -34.04 -22.27
CA THR A 783 50.81 -32.75 -21.57
C THR A 783 50.97 -31.60 -22.57
N VAL A 784 50.62 -30.38 -22.17
CA VAL A 784 50.81 -29.20 -23.03
C VAL A 784 52.21 -28.67 -22.82
N ASP A 785 53.01 -28.67 -23.89
CA ASP A 785 54.34 -28.07 -23.91
C ASP A 785 54.28 -26.54 -24.06
N GLN A 786 53.33 -26.05 -24.84
CA GLN A 786 53.22 -24.64 -25.18
C GLN A 786 51.76 -24.20 -25.33
N TRP A 787 51.37 -23.15 -24.60
CA TRP A 787 50.15 -22.41 -24.90
C TRP A 787 50.46 -21.24 -25.83
N ASP A 788 49.67 -21.11 -26.89
CA ASP A 788 49.60 -19.97 -27.78
C ASP A 788 48.27 -19.24 -27.53
N ASP A 789 48.35 -18.17 -26.75
CA ASP A 789 47.21 -17.37 -26.27
C ASP A 789 47.13 -15.98 -26.94
N ASN A 790 47.86 -15.77 -28.05
CA ASN A 790 47.93 -14.49 -28.75
C ASN A 790 48.33 -13.31 -27.84
N ASN A 791 49.36 -13.50 -27.01
CA ASN A 791 49.82 -12.54 -26.00
C ASN A 791 48.69 -12.14 -25.03
N GLY A 792 47.89 -13.12 -24.60
CA GLY A 792 46.77 -12.94 -23.69
C GLY A 792 45.48 -12.38 -24.32
N ASN A 793 45.45 -12.08 -25.62
CA ASN A 793 44.23 -11.61 -26.30
C ASN A 793 43.32 -12.74 -26.79
N TYR A 794 43.85 -13.98 -26.85
CA TYR A 794 43.22 -15.14 -27.45
C TYR A 794 42.90 -14.91 -28.95
N TYR A 795 42.45 -15.94 -29.63
CA TYR A 795 42.10 -15.89 -31.05
C TYR A 795 40.57 -15.92 -31.24
N PRO A 796 39.99 -15.12 -32.15
CA PRO A 796 38.61 -15.29 -32.60
C PRO A 796 38.22 -16.74 -32.89
N SER A 797 37.04 -17.14 -32.42
CA SER A 797 36.47 -18.48 -32.67
C SER A 797 36.50 -18.84 -34.16
N GLY A 798 37.02 -20.02 -34.50
CA GLY A 798 37.15 -20.52 -35.88
C GLY A 798 38.34 -19.97 -36.67
N GLN A 799 39.13 -19.06 -36.12
CA GLN A 799 40.33 -18.56 -36.78
C GLN A 799 41.40 -19.66 -36.91
N THR A 800 41.96 -19.80 -38.11
CA THR A 800 43.16 -20.63 -38.32
C THR A 800 44.40 -19.90 -37.83
N ILE A 801 45.14 -20.54 -36.92
CA ILE A 801 46.37 -20.01 -36.33
C ILE A 801 47.58 -20.80 -36.80
N SER A 802 48.79 -20.30 -36.55
CA SER A 802 50.02 -21.00 -36.89
C SER A 802 51.09 -20.77 -35.83
N THR A 803 51.67 -21.86 -35.33
CA THR A 803 52.70 -21.86 -34.30
C THR A 803 53.93 -22.62 -34.81
N SER A 804 55.14 -22.19 -34.43
CA SER A 804 56.38 -22.81 -34.89
C SER A 804 57.13 -23.54 -33.78
N HIS A 805 57.71 -24.69 -34.09
CA HIS A 805 58.46 -25.52 -33.14
C HIS A 805 59.75 -26.07 -33.74
N THR A 806 60.76 -26.33 -32.88
CA THR A 806 62.06 -26.91 -33.26
C THR A 806 62.40 -28.10 -32.37
N TRP A 807 62.57 -29.27 -32.98
CA TRP A 807 63.02 -30.47 -32.27
C TRP A 807 64.55 -30.51 -32.14
N SER A 808 65.03 -30.77 -30.93
CA SER A 808 66.46 -30.81 -30.58
C SER A 808 67.07 -32.22 -30.61
N SER A 809 66.25 -33.26 -30.71
CA SER A 809 66.70 -34.65 -30.76
C SER A 809 66.03 -35.45 -31.88
N LYS A 810 66.71 -36.51 -32.33
CA LYS A 810 66.16 -37.44 -33.34
C LYS A 810 65.02 -38.24 -32.70
N GLY A 811 63.94 -38.46 -33.45
CA GLY A 811 62.80 -39.20 -32.93
C GLY A 811 61.60 -39.18 -33.85
N THR A 812 60.59 -39.96 -33.47
CA THR A 812 59.23 -39.86 -34.00
C THR A 812 58.39 -39.23 -32.92
N TYR A 813 57.73 -38.12 -33.25
CA TYR A 813 56.89 -37.34 -32.35
C TYR A 813 55.46 -37.36 -32.86
N THR A 814 54.52 -37.07 -31.97
CA THR A 814 53.09 -37.03 -32.32
C THR A 814 52.50 -35.71 -31.88
N ILE A 815 52.34 -34.77 -32.83
CA ILE A 815 51.81 -33.45 -32.51
C ILE A 815 50.31 -33.56 -32.24
N LYS A 816 49.87 -33.04 -31.10
CA LYS A 816 48.45 -32.84 -30.78
C LYS A 816 48.22 -31.42 -30.33
N VAL A 817 47.00 -30.94 -30.53
CA VAL A 817 46.58 -29.60 -30.11
C VAL A 817 45.23 -29.69 -29.42
N LYS A 818 45.07 -29.02 -28.29
CA LYS A 818 43.75 -28.74 -27.71
C LYS A 818 43.52 -27.23 -27.67
N ALA A 819 42.28 -26.81 -27.55
CA ALA A 819 41.93 -25.41 -27.38
C ALA A 819 41.29 -25.19 -26.01
N LYS A 820 41.40 -23.97 -25.47
CA LYS A 820 40.64 -23.51 -24.33
C LYS A 820 40.03 -22.15 -24.62
N ASP A 821 38.86 -21.87 -24.07
CA ASP A 821 38.23 -20.56 -24.20
C ASP A 821 38.86 -19.52 -23.25
N ILE A 822 38.42 -18.26 -23.36
CA ILE A 822 38.83 -17.15 -22.48
C ILE A 822 38.42 -17.34 -21.01
N HIS A 823 37.49 -18.27 -20.73
CA HIS A 823 37.02 -18.63 -19.41
C HIS A 823 37.74 -19.85 -18.82
N GLY A 824 38.71 -20.42 -19.54
CA GLY A 824 39.56 -21.52 -19.12
C GLY A 824 39.01 -22.93 -19.35
N ASN A 825 37.88 -23.09 -20.06
CA ASN A 825 37.31 -24.41 -20.34
C ASN A 825 38.07 -25.08 -21.50
N GLU A 826 38.61 -26.26 -21.27
CA GLU A 826 39.49 -26.95 -22.23
C GLU A 826 38.74 -27.99 -23.05
N GLY A 827 38.89 -27.93 -24.37
CA GLY A 827 38.41 -28.94 -25.31
C GLY A 827 39.31 -30.17 -25.40
N THR A 828 38.83 -31.19 -26.11
CA THR A 828 39.58 -32.42 -26.35
C THR A 828 40.75 -32.21 -27.33
N TRP A 829 41.79 -33.02 -27.21
CA TRP A 829 42.90 -33.07 -28.16
C TRP A 829 42.45 -33.38 -29.61
N SER A 830 43.13 -32.75 -30.57
CA SER A 830 43.00 -33.00 -32.00
C SER A 830 43.47 -34.40 -32.41
N ASP A 831 43.19 -34.78 -33.65
CA ASP A 831 43.78 -36.01 -34.19
C ASP A 831 45.31 -35.87 -34.32
N PRO A 832 46.08 -36.91 -33.96
CA PRO A 832 47.53 -36.82 -33.95
C PRO A 832 48.13 -36.62 -35.35
N LEU A 833 49.15 -35.77 -35.45
CA LEU A 833 50.03 -35.66 -36.62
C LEU A 833 51.40 -36.28 -36.31
N PRO A 834 51.73 -37.46 -36.86
CA PRO A 834 53.07 -38.04 -36.72
C PRO A 834 54.10 -37.21 -37.47
N VAL A 835 55.21 -36.87 -36.79
CA VAL A 835 56.34 -36.14 -37.34
C VAL A 835 57.63 -36.90 -37.06
N THR A 836 58.45 -37.13 -38.09
CA THR A 836 59.73 -37.82 -37.94
C THR A 836 60.89 -36.87 -38.15
N MET A 837 61.84 -36.84 -37.21
CA MET A 837 63.09 -36.10 -37.33
C MET A 837 64.25 -37.09 -37.52
N PRO A 838 64.37 -37.72 -38.71
CA PRO A 838 65.46 -38.64 -38.98
C PRO A 838 66.79 -37.88 -38.97
N LEU A 839 67.84 -38.55 -38.50
CA LEU A 839 69.20 -38.05 -38.47
C LEU A 839 69.59 -37.30 -39.76
N SER A 840 69.87 -36.01 -39.65
CA SER A 840 70.63 -35.29 -40.68
C SER A 840 72.12 -35.51 -40.41
N TYR A 841 72.65 -36.63 -40.91
CA TYR A 841 74.09 -36.74 -41.11
C TYR A 841 74.45 -36.00 -42.41
N LYS A 842 74.93 -34.76 -42.31
CA LYS A 842 75.92 -34.29 -43.29
C LYS A 842 77.21 -35.07 -43.02
N THR A 843 77.35 -36.26 -43.61
CA THR A 843 78.59 -37.04 -43.51
C THR A 843 79.77 -36.29 -44.15
N PRO A 844 80.96 -36.25 -43.51
CA PRO A 844 82.18 -35.65 -44.04
C PRO A 844 82.87 -36.51 -45.13
N PHE A 845 82.11 -37.34 -45.85
CA PHE A 845 82.66 -38.24 -46.88
C PHE A 845 82.87 -37.54 -48.24
N MET A 846 82.12 -36.47 -48.52
CA MET A 846 82.26 -35.71 -49.77
C MET A 846 83.49 -34.78 -49.79
N ASN A 847 83.99 -34.34 -48.63
CA ASN A 847 85.22 -33.54 -48.53
C ASN A 847 86.51 -34.37 -48.70
N LEU A 848 86.44 -35.70 -48.51
CA LEU A 848 87.58 -36.59 -48.79
C LEU A 848 87.62 -36.95 -50.28
N LEU A 849 86.46 -37.12 -50.92
CA LEU A 849 86.36 -37.42 -52.36
C LEU A 849 86.73 -36.21 -53.24
N GLU A 850 86.33 -34.99 -52.86
CA GLU A 850 86.77 -33.77 -53.55
C GLU A 850 88.27 -33.51 -53.40
N LYS A 851 88.86 -33.78 -52.23
CA LYS A 851 90.31 -33.68 -52.02
C LYS A 851 91.09 -34.79 -52.72
N LEU A 852 90.52 -35.99 -52.88
CA LEU A 852 91.10 -37.07 -53.68
C LEU A 852 91.04 -36.77 -55.19
N CYS A 853 89.95 -36.17 -55.68
CA CYS A 853 89.82 -35.73 -57.08
C CYS A 853 90.79 -34.57 -57.39
N GLN A 854 90.92 -33.58 -56.50
CA GLN A 854 91.89 -32.47 -56.65
C GLN A 854 93.36 -32.94 -56.52
N TRP A 855 93.62 -33.99 -55.74
CA TRP A 855 94.95 -34.61 -55.65
C TRP A 855 95.29 -35.45 -56.89
N PHE A 856 94.31 -36.15 -57.48
CA PHE A 856 94.49 -36.91 -58.73
C PHE A 856 94.73 -36.00 -59.94
N GLU A 857 94.04 -34.86 -60.05
CA GLU A 857 94.26 -33.85 -61.09
C GLU A 857 95.65 -33.19 -61.02
N TYR A 858 96.24 -33.04 -59.82
CA TYR A 858 97.53 -32.38 -59.63
C TYR A 858 98.75 -33.32 -59.80
N ARG A 859 98.60 -34.64 -59.61
CA ARG A 859 99.73 -35.61 -59.61
C ARG A 859 99.91 -36.44 -60.89
N PHE A 860 98.92 -36.53 -61.77
CA PHE A 860 98.99 -37.38 -62.98
C PHE A 860 98.48 -36.71 -64.28
N PRO A 861 99.07 -35.59 -64.73
CA PRO A 861 98.60 -34.84 -65.91
C PRO A 861 98.75 -35.57 -67.26
N LEU A 862 99.42 -36.73 -67.31
CA LEU A 862 99.72 -37.48 -68.54
C LEU A 862 98.80 -38.69 -68.80
N LEU A 863 97.81 -38.95 -67.94
CA LEU A 863 96.83 -40.05 -68.13
C LEU A 863 95.43 -39.57 -68.59
N TYR A 864 95.20 -38.26 -68.69
CA TYR A 864 93.91 -37.68 -69.10
C TYR A 864 93.67 -37.73 -70.62
N ASN A 865 94.71 -37.87 -71.45
CA ASN A 865 94.60 -37.87 -72.92
C ASN A 865 94.48 -39.28 -73.56
N LEU A 866 94.28 -40.35 -72.78
CA LEU A 866 94.18 -41.72 -73.31
C LEU A 866 92.88 -42.47 -72.96
N LEU A 867 91.95 -41.85 -72.23
CA LEU A 867 90.65 -42.45 -71.88
C LEU A 867 89.49 -41.46 -72.10
N GLY A 868 89.38 -40.91 -73.33
CA GLY A 868 88.35 -39.93 -73.69
C GLY A 868 86.96 -40.23 -73.10
N ILE A 869 86.60 -39.41 -72.11
CA ILE A 869 85.24 -39.11 -71.63
C ILE A 869 85.24 -37.61 -71.31
#